data_AF-A0A942I6F7-F1
#
_entry.id   AF-A0A942I6F7-F1
#
_cell.length_a   1.000
_cell.length_b   1.000
_cell.length_c   1.000
_cell.angle_alpha   90.00
_cell.angle_beta   90.00
_cell.angle_gamma   90.00
#
_symmetry.space_group_name_H-M   'P 1'
#
loop_
_entity.id
_entity.type
_entity.pdbx_description
1 polymer ?
#
loop_
_entity_poly.entity_id
_entity_poly.type
_entity_poly.pdbx_seq_one_letter_code
_entity_poly.pdbx_strand_id
1 'polypeptide(L)'
;MSLAQEMFAIAPAMGKANLSASQLKLLSGKARWIYRVGEAGYPTVPTIVLTRAAWEALQSERTRKDVRLRTHWVACLFKLVDKDGAPPPLVVRTSAAKHNAGLMPAKLGIAAPANPEDSVDPNRALAKAIKNAFDSYGFGHGWTGRPDDDRSKQIILVQAQTGGEIEQFLTRNGTTGALGPAPLDGAPLPKLPESVDALVALVDAKAGRHMCCAVAVQRGKLQFLSARPFQASAAADLEAAVDRVKRKVWSPQNAVSRVDPARLTQLLHPRLKSTGGAAPIAMGLGVSPGAASGTIVFNPEDAARLRARGKHCILVVNETGPADIEGMKAATGILTARGGMSSHAGVVARITGKPCVAGVRTLSVDASEMICWIGEREFRTGDQLTIDGSDGTVYVGTLPLAQPHIGGAIGTLLDWSDASRKIAVRTNAETVESAMTALSFGAEGIGLARSEHMFFSPERMVALRRMILSEDEDDRSQAVNGLVGYQTGDYSALFSAMKGRPVTVRLFDPPLHEFLPRTDEDIEETAASLGLAVRQLRLRLERIAEVNPMLGHRGVRLAITYPEILSMQMQAIMAGVRAASESQDEPVAVEVMVPFVSTASEVAFVRERMNTIAANSGLLRTERVKLSFGTMIELPRACLRAGDIANMVDFFSFGTNDLTQTTFGISRDDAPTFLAAYQRKGIYERDPFVTIDEKGVGELIAMAIERGRAANPRLKIGICGEHAGDPASLKFFSGLGVDYVSCSPYRVPVARLTLAQATA
;
A
#
# COMPACT_ATOMS: atom_id res chain seq x y z
N MET A 1 30.54 -26.92 -12.48
CA MET A 1 30.76 -27.66 -11.24
C MET A 1 30.67 -29.14 -11.59
N SER A 2 31.52 -30.03 -11.04
CA SER A 2 31.33 -31.47 -11.28
C SER A 2 30.09 -31.97 -10.52
N LEU A 3 29.41 -33.00 -11.01
CA LEU A 3 28.23 -33.57 -10.33
C LEU A 3 28.55 -34.11 -8.92
N ALA A 4 29.79 -34.54 -8.68
CA ALA A 4 30.26 -34.91 -7.34
C ALA A 4 30.29 -33.71 -6.37
N GLN A 5 30.63 -32.51 -6.86
CA GLN A 5 30.62 -31.30 -6.02
C GLN A 5 29.22 -30.80 -5.67
N GLU A 6 28.17 -31.36 -6.29
CA GLU A 6 26.76 -31.08 -6.00
C GLU A 6 26.14 -32.01 -4.93
N MET A 7 26.94 -32.92 -4.36
CA MET A 7 26.60 -33.66 -3.14
C MET A 7 27.70 -33.44 -2.09
N PHE A 8 27.36 -32.74 -1.00
CA PHE A 8 28.37 -32.25 -0.05
C PHE A 8 27.80 -31.98 1.35
N ALA A 9 28.64 -32.17 2.37
CA ALA A 9 28.29 -31.87 3.76
C ALA A 9 28.35 -30.35 4.01
N ILE A 10 27.27 -29.80 4.55
CA ILE A 10 27.16 -28.39 4.97
C ILE A 10 27.35 -28.20 6.48
N ALA A 11 27.19 -29.29 7.23
CA ALA A 11 27.55 -29.41 8.64
C ALA A 11 28.06 -30.84 8.83
N PRO A 12 29.37 -31.11 8.75
CA PRO A 12 29.89 -32.44 9.04
C PRO A 12 29.84 -32.72 10.56
N ALA A 13 29.79 -33.98 10.96
CA ALA A 13 29.87 -34.39 12.37
C ALA A 13 31.20 -33.97 13.02
N MET A 14 32.28 -34.00 12.23
CA MET A 14 33.61 -33.55 12.65
C MET A 14 34.13 -32.41 11.77
N GLY A 15 34.74 -31.40 12.41
CA GLY A 15 35.35 -30.27 11.73
C GLY A 15 34.34 -29.24 11.19
N LYS A 16 34.81 -28.36 10.31
CA LYS A 16 33.97 -27.34 9.64
C LYS A 16 33.75 -27.70 8.17
N ALA A 17 32.58 -27.36 7.64
CA ALA A 17 32.34 -27.43 6.21
C ALA A 17 33.19 -26.38 5.48
N ASN A 18 33.96 -26.80 4.48
CA ASN A 18 34.71 -25.91 3.60
C ASN A 18 34.04 -25.93 2.22
N LEU A 19 33.18 -24.93 1.95
CA LEU A 19 32.37 -24.88 0.73
C LEU A 19 32.97 -23.91 -0.29
N SER A 20 33.01 -24.34 -1.56
CA SER A 20 33.35 -23.45 -2.67
C SER A 20 32.27 -22.37 -2.89
N ALA A 21 32.64 -21.25 -3.52
CA ALA A 21 31.69 -20.19 -3.90
C ALA A 21 30.51 -20.73 -4.74
N SER A 22 30.77 -21.74 -5.57
CA SER A 22 29.74 -22.40 -6.38
C SER A 22 28.79 -23.26 -5.53
N GLN A 23 29.28 -23.95 -4.49
CA GLN A 23 28.43 -24.72 -3.57
C GLN A 23 27.57 -23.82 -2.70
N LEU A 24 28.10 -22.66 -2.27
CA LEU A 24 27.33 -21.66 -1.53
C LEU A 24 26.12 -21.15 -2.33
N LYS A 25 26.21 -21.05 -3.67
CA LYS A 25 25.09 -20.66 -4.53
C LYS A 25 23.97 -21.70 -4.59
N LEU A 26 24.26 -22.96 -4.29
CA LEU A 26 23.25 -24.04 -4.26
C LEU A 26 22.44 -24.04 -2.96
N LEU A 27 22.91 -23.37 -1.90
CA LEU A 27 22.22 -23.37 -0.60
C LEU A 27 20.95 -22.52 -0.64
N SER A 28 19.80 -23.19 -0.55
CA SER A 28 18.48 -22.55 -0.45
C SER A 28 17.78 -22.95 0.85
N GLY A 29 16.82 -22.13 1.31
CA GLY A 29 15.95 -22.47 2.44
C GLY A 29 16.69 -22.85 3.72
N LYS A 30 16.36 -24.02 4.27
CA LYS A 30 16.92 -24.59 5.50
C LYS A 30 18.44 -24.82 5.39
N ALA A 31 18.91 -25.26 4.22
CA ALA A 31 20.32 -25.54 3.95
C ALA A 31 21.23 -24.34 4.25
N ARG A 32 20.77 -23.15 3.85
CA ARG A 32 21.49 -21.89 4.08
C ARG A 32 21.67 -21.61 5.57
N TRP A 33 20.64 -21.83 6.38
CA TRP A 33 20.69 -21.54 7.81
C TRP A 33 21.50 -22.58 8.59
N ILE A 34 21.38 -23.86 8.22
CA ILE A 34 22.21 -24.94 8.78
C ILE A 34 23.69 -24.64 8.57
N TYR A 35 24.08 -24.29 7.33
CA TYR A 35 25.47 -23.91 7.04
C TYR A 35 25.92 -22.69 7.85
N ARG A 36 25.12 -21.61 7.88
CA ARG A 36 25.49 -20.36 8.57
C ARG A 36 25.68 -20.52 10.08
N VAL A 37 24.83 -21.34 10.71
CA VAL A 37 24.91 -21.62 12.15
C VAL A 37 26.12 -22.51 12.45
N GLY A 38 26.36 -23.55 11.62
CA GLY A 38 27.55 -24.40 11.74
C GLY A 38 28.86 -23.66 11.49
N GLU A 39 28.90 -22.77 10.48
CA GLU A 39 30.05 -21.89 10.16
C GLU A 39 30.44 -21.01 11.36
N ALA A 40 29.44 -20.50 12.07
CA ALA A 40 29.61 -19.71 13.28
C ALA A 40 30.03 -20.53 14.52
N GLY A 41 30.14 -21.86 14.40
CA GLY A 41 30.64 -22.74 15.46
C GLY A 41 29.59 -23.26 16.43
N TYR A 42 28.30 -23.08 16.14
CA TYR A 42 27.24 -23.63 16.98
C TYR A 42 27.04 -25.13 16.69
N PRO A 43 26.79 -25.96 17.71
CA PRO A 43 26.48 -27.37 17.50
C PRO A 43 25.29 -27.50 16.55
N THR A 44 25.51 -28.13 15.41
CA THR A 44 24.55 -28.23 14.32
C THR A 44 24.45 -29.68 13.91
N VAL A 45 23.22 -30.15 13.67
CA VAL A 45 23.00 -31.53 13.27
C VAL A 45 23.74 -31.83 11.97
N PRO A 46 24.51 -32.93 11.91
CA PRO A 46 25.24 -33.29 10.70
C PRO A 46 24.30 -33.36 9.50
N THR A 47 24.66 -32.67 8.42
CA THR A 47 23.79 -32.46 7.26
C THR A 47 24.55 -32.45 5.95
N ILE A 48 24.01 -33.18 4.96
CA ILE A 48 24.43 -33.19 3.56
C ILE A 48 23.36 -32.55 2.69
N VAL A 49 23.80 -31.79 1.69
CA VAL A 49 22.99 -31.31 0.58
C VAL A 49 23.19 -32.24 -0.62
N LEU A 50 22.09 -32.54 -1.31
CA LEU A 50 22.08 -33.27 -2.57
C LEU A 50 21.17 -32.54 -3.57
N THR A 51 21.69 -32.18 -4.74
CA THR A 51 20.90 -31.59 -5.83
C THR A 51 20.16 -32.66 -6.63
N ARG A 52 19.09 -32.25 -7.33
CA ARG A 52 18.37 -33.16 -8.26
C ARG A 52 19.30 -33.71 -9.33
N ALA A 53 20.14 -32.88 -9.93
CA ALA A 53 21.06 -33.29 -11.01
C ALA A 53 22.06 -34.35 -10.51
N ALA A 54 22.62 -34.16 -9.31
CA ALA A 54 23.49 -35.14 -8.68
C ALA A 54 22.77 -36.46 -8.37
N TRP A 55 21.51 -36.39 -7.93
CA TRP A 55 20.69 -37.58 -7.68
C TRP A 55 20.36 -38.35 -8.96
N GLU A 56 19.93 -37.67 -10.02
CA GLU A 56 19.63 -38.30 -11.32
C GLU A 56 20.89 -38.95 -11.93
N ALA A 57 22.05 -38.34 -11.73
CA ALA A 57 23.34 -38.90 -12.12
C ALA A 57 23.70 -40.16 -11.30
N LEU A 58 23.47 -40.17 -9.98
CA LEU A 58 23.64 -41.37 -9.13
C LEU A 58 22.71 -42.51 -9.58
N GLN A 59 21.47 -42.20 -9.93
CA GLN A 59 20.52 -43.19 -10.46
C GLN A 59 20.99 -43.75 -11.81
N SER A 60 21.56 -42.90 -12.67
CA SER A 60 22.10 -43.30 -13.97
C SER A 60 23.39 -44.13 -13.85
N GLU A 61 24.22 -43.87 -12.83
CA GLU A 61 25.43 -44.64 -12.55
C GLU A 61 25.11 -46.05 -12.04
N ARG A 62 23.95 -46.26 -11.39
CA ARG A 62 23.54 -47.58 -10.85
C ARG A 62 23.50 -48.68 -11.91
N THR A 63 23.15 -48.33 -13.16
CA THR A 63 23.06 -49.30 -14.27
C THR A 63 24.36 -49.42 -15.07
N ARG A 64 25.42 -48.71 -14.66
CA ARG A 64 26.73 -48.65 -15.33
C ARG A 64 27.80 -49.33 -14.46
N LYS A 65 28.94 -49.63 -15.08
CA LYS A 65 30.14 -50.15 -14.38
C LYS A 65 30.94 -49.07 -13.64
N ASP A 66 30.69 -47.80 -13.92
CA ASP A 66 31.32 -46.68 -13.19
C ASP A 66 30.75 -46.59 -11.76
N VAL A 67 31.59 -46.22 -10.80
CA VAL A 67 31.23 -46.13 -9.37
C VAL A 67 31.76 -44.85 -8.71
N ARG A 68 32.29 -43.90 -9.50
CA ARG A 68 32.92 -42.67 -9.00
C ARG A 68 31.95 -41.81 -8.20
N LEU A 69 30.71 -41.59 -8.69
CA LEU A 69 29.73 -40.76 -7.99
C LEU A 69 29.22 -41.46 -6.73
N ARG A 70 28.95 -42.77 -6.78
CA ARG A 70 28.54 -43.58 -5.63
C ARG A 70 29.61 -43.63 -4.55
N THR A 71 30.87 -43.76 -4.93
CA THR A 71 32.01 -43.71 -3.98
C THR A 71 32.05 -42.36 -3.26
N HIS A 72 31.87 -41.26 -4.00
CA HIS A 72 31.82 -39.92 -3.41
C HIS A 72 30.56 -39.69 -2.55
N TRP A 73 29.40 -40.22 -2.95
CA TRP A 73 28.16 -40.18 -2.17
C TRP A 73 28.31 -40.88 -0.81
N VAL A 74 28.89 -42.08 -0.81
CA VAL A 74 29.19 -42.82 0.41
C VAL A 74 30.19 -42.07 1.28
N ALA A 75 31.25 -41.50 0.69
CA ALA A 75 32.19 -40.64 1.42
C ALA A 75 31.52 -39.41 2.05
N CYS A 76 30.50 -38.84 1.41
CA CYS A 76 29.67 -37.79 1.98
C CYS A 76 28.83 -38.31 3.15
N LEU A 77 28.17 -39.47 3.02
CA LEU A 77 27.39 -40.09 4.11
C LEU A 77 28.23 -40.34 5.37
N PHE A 78 29.49 -40.75 5.22
CA PHE A 78 30.41 -40.90 6.35
C PHE A 78 30.67 -39.59 7.10
N LYS A 79 30.46 -38.42 6.49
CA LYS A 79 30.56 -37.12 7.18
C LYS A 79 29.41 -36.89 8.17
N LEU A 80 28.38 -37.75 8.21
CA LEU A 80 27.33 -37.73 9.22
C LEU A 80 27.67 -38.55 10.47
N VAL A 81 28.76 -39.32 10.43
CA VAL A 81 29.15 -40.24 11.51
C VAL A 81 30.16 -39.55 12.42
N ASP A 82 29.93 -39.61 13.73
CA ASP A 82 30.80 -39.04 14.75
C ASP A 82 32.02 -39.95 15.02
N LYS A 83 33.05 -39.43 15.69
CA LYS A 83 34.37 -40.07 15.87
C LYS A 83 34.32 -41.48 16.46
N ASP A 84 33.33 -41.76 17.32
CA ASP A 84 33.16 -43.00 18.07
C ASP A 84 31.83 -43.73 17.75
N GLY A 85 31.16 -43.37 16.66
CA GLY A 85 29.74 -43.72 16.44
C GLY A 85 29.45 -44.80 15.38
N ALA A 86 28.41 -45.60 15.64
CA ALA A 86 27.69 -46.32 14.59
C ALA A 86 26.94 -45.32 13.69
N PRO A 87 26.66 -45.66 12.41
CA PRO A 87 25.87 -44.79 11.53
C PRO A 87 24.54 -44.37 12.17
N PRO A 88 24.25 -43.07 12.30
CA PRO A 88 23.01 -42.63 12.93
C PRO A 88 21.83 -42.95 12.01
N PRO A 89 20.60 -43.13 12.56
CA PRO A 89 19.40 -43.03 11.75
C PRO A 89 19.38 -41.70 11.01
N LEU A 90 18.81 -41.68 9.82
CA LEU A 90 18.83 -40.55 8.91
C LEU A 90 17.45 -39.91 8.79
N VAL A 91 17.48 -38.63 8.43
CA VAL A 91 16.31 -37.82 8.12
C VAL A 91 16.47 -37.26 6.72
N VAL A 92 15.45 -37.43 5.88
CA VAL A 92 15.39 -36.81 4.55
C VAL A 92 14.33 -35.72 4.55
N ARG A 93 14.67 -34.52 4.06
CA ARG A 93 13.73 -33.40 3.96
C ARG A 93 14.04 -32.47 2.79
N THR A 94 13.03 -31.75 2.32
CA THR A 94 13.16 -30.74 1.27
C THR A 94 13.71 -29.42 1.80
N SER A 95 14.39 -28.66 0.92
CA SER A 95 14.84 -27.30 1.20
C SER A 95 14.56 -26.40 0.00
N ALA A 96 13.67 -25.45 0.18
CA ALA A 96 13.24 -24.50 -0.86
C ALA A 96 13.35 -23.06 -0.35
N ALA A 97 13.54 -22.12 -1.27
CA ALA A 97 13.66 -20.70 -0.93
C ALA A 97 12.33 -20.10 -0.41
N LYS A 98 11.19 -20.64 -0.86
CA LYS A 98 9.85 -20.25 -0.45
C LYS A 98 9.12 -21.45 0.17
N HIS A 99 8.17 -21.18 1.06
CA HIS A 99 7.30 -22.22 1.58
C HIS A 99 6.39 -22.75 0.46
N ASN A 100 6.25 -24.06 0.38
CA ASN A 100 5.37 -24.74 -0.57
C ASN A 100 4.67 -25.90 0.16
N ALA A 101 3.34 -25.82 0.27
CA ALA A 101 2.52 -26.80 0.98
C ALA A 101 2.49 -28.18 0.30
N GLY A 102 2.83 -28.26 -0.98
CA GLY A 102 2.93 -29.51 -1.73
C GLY A 102 4.22 -30.30 -1.49
N LEU A 103 5.22 -29.71 -0.82
CA LEU A 103 6.47 -30.40 -0.51
C LEU A 103 6.28 -31.41 0.62
N MET A 104 6.93 -32.56 0.49
CA MET A 104 6.85 -33.63 1.48
C MET A 104 7.42 -33.18 2.84
N PRO A 105 6.74 -33.51 3.96
CA PRO A 105 7.30 -33.36 5.31
C PRO A 105 8.60 -34.15 5.51
N ALA A 106 9.36 -33.84 6.56
CA ALA A 106 10.58 -34.56 6.86
C ALA A 106 10.30 -36.04 7.16
N LYS A 107 10.99 -36.96 6.47
CA LYS A 107 10.93 -38.40 6.76
C LYS A 107 11.99 -38.74 7.81
N LEU A 108 11.55 -39.14 8.99
CA LEU A 108 12.39 -39.53 10.12
C LEU A 108 12.61 -41.06 10.17
N GLY A 109 13.59 -41.51 10.93
CA GLY A 109 13.81 -42.92 11.28
C GLY A 109 14.36 -43.78 10.15
N ILE A 110 15.05 -43.17 9.18
CA ILE A 110 15.57 -43.91 8.02
C ILE A 110 16.84 -44.65 8.44
N ALA A 111 16.87 -45.98 8.33
CA ALA A 111 18.09 -46.73 8.62
C ALA A 111 19.24 -46.31 7.69
N ALA A 112 20.45 -46.23 8.23
CA ALA A 112 21.65 -46.02 7.42
C ALA A 112 21.87 -47.20 6.46
N PRO A 113 22.38 -46.96 5.24
CA PRO A 113 22.61 -48.03 4.27
C PRO A 113 23.70 -49.00 4.78
N ALA A 114 23.47 -50.31 4.61
CA ALA A 114 24.41 -51.35 5.06
C ALA A 114 25.60 -51.52 4.11
N ASN A 115 25.42 -51.19 2.83
CA ASN A 115 26.44 -51.22 1.78
C ASN A 115 26.24 -50.03 0.81
N PRO A 116 27.24 -49.71 -0.04
CA PRO A 116 27.15 -48.63 -1.01
C PRO A 116 25.94 -48.71 -1.96
N GLU A 117 25.55 -49.90 -2.39
CA GLU A 117 24.45 -50.14 -3.34
C GLU A 117 23.10 -49.74 -2.74
N ASP A 118 22.87 -50.06 -1.46
CA ASP A 118 21.64 -49.73 -0.73
C ASP A 118 21.43 -48.21 -0.62
N SER A 119 22.49 -47.41 -0.70
CA SER A 119 22.42 -45.93 -0.60
C SER A 119 21.76 -45.26 -1.82
N VAL A 120 21.67 -45.96 -2.94
CA VAL A 120 21.08 -45.49 -4.22
C VAL A 120 19.92 -46.37 -4.74
N ASP A 121 19.68 -47.50 -4.06
CA ASP A 121 18.52 -48.39 -4.05
C ASP A 121 17.10 -47.76 -3.94
N PRO A 122 16.30 -47.42 -4.99
CA PRO A 122 14.97 -46.81 -4.81
C PRO A 122 13.99 -47.69 -4.02
N ASN A 123 14.27 -48.98 -3.87
CA ASN A 123 13.51 -49.90 -3.03
C ASN A 123 13.98 -49.89 -1.56
N ARG A 124 15.17 -49.35 -1.28
CA ARG A 124 15.74 -49.18 0.05
C ARG A 124 15.33 -47.86 0.68
N ALA A 125 15.33 -47.82 2.01
CA ALA A 125 14.71 -46.75 2.78
C ALA A 125 15.25 -45.34 2.45
N LEU A 126 16.57 -45.17 2.38
CA LEU A 126 17.21 -43.87 2.13
C LEU A 126 16.90 -43.36 0.71
N ALA A 127 17.23 -44.15 -0.30
CA ALA A 127 17.04 -43.77 -1.70
C ALA A 127 15.55 -43.61 -2.07
N LYS A 128 14.65 -44.42 -1.49
CA LYS A 128 13.19 -44.21 -1.60
C LYS A 128 12.77 -42.85 -1.02
N ALA A 129 13.27 -42.48 0.15
CA ALA A 129 12.94 -41.20 0.77
C ALA A 129 13.49 -40.02 -0.03
N ILE A 130 14.71 -40.13 -0.57
CA ILE A 130 15.31 -39.11 -1.45
C ILE A 130 14.47 -38.93 -2.72
N LYS A 131 14.10 -40.03 -3.38
CA LYS A 131 13.24 -40.01 -4.56
C LYS A 131 11.92 -39.32 -4.27
N ASN A 132 11.22 -39.73 -3.21
CA ASN A 132 9.93 -39.14 -2.83
C ASN A 132 10.03 -37.64 -2.51
N ALA A 133 11.11 -37.22 -1.84
CA ALA A 133 11.35 -35.81 -1.54
C ALA A 133 11.54 -34.98 -2.81
N PHE A 134 12.30 -35.48 -3.79
CA PHE A 134 12.41 -34.83 -5.10
C PHE A 134 11.09 -34.85 -5.86
N ASP A 135 10.38 -35.97 -5.90
CA ASP A 135 9.10 -36.08 -6.62
C ASP A 135 8.07 -35.07 -6.07
N SER A 136 8.12 -34.74 -4.77
CA SER A 136 7.22 -33.75 -4.16
C SER A 136 7.39 -32.31 -4.69
N TYR A 137 8.52 -31.95 -5.30
CA TYR A 137 8.66 -30.67 -5.99
C TYR A 137 7.74 -30.54 -7.22
N GLY A 138 7.26 -31.65 -7.79
CA GLY A 138 6.44 -31.68 -9.00
C GLY A 138 4.92 -31.57 -8.78
N PHE A 139 4.43 -31.65 -7.54
CA PHE A 139 2.97 -31.75 -7.24
C PHE A 139 2.32 -30.43 -6.80
N GLY A 140 2.89 -29.27 -7.17
CA GLY A 140 2.26 -27.96 -6.92
C GLY A 140 1.10 -27.68 -7.87
N HIS A 141 -0.12 -28.11 -7.54
CA HIS A 141 -1.33 -27.62 -8.20
C HIS A 141 -1.62 -26.18 -7.76
N GLY A 142 -1.24 -25.20 -8.58
CA GLY A 142 -1.68 -23.81 -8.50
C GLY A 142 -2.16 -23.33 -9.87
N TRP A 143 -3.31 -22.66 -9.90
CA TRP A 143 -4.05 -22.21 -11.10
C TRP A 143 -3.40 -21.00 -11.82
N THR A 144 -2.07 -20.99 -11.89
CA THR A 144 -1.27 -20.05 -12.70
C THR A 144 -0.11 -20.84 -13.28
N GLY A 145 -0.22 -21.22 -14.55
CA GLY A 145 0.81 -21.96 -15.27
C GLY A 145 2.10 -21.15 -15.42
N ARG A 146 3.01 -21.25 -14.46
CA ARG A 146 4.45 -21.09 -14.68
C ARG A 146 5.19 -22.26 -14.00
N PRO A 147 5.79 -23.18 -14.77
CA PRO A 147 6.71 -24.18 -14.24
C PRO A 147 8.06 -23.53 -13.95
N ASP A 148 8.11 -22.60 -12.97
CA ASP A 148 9.29 -21.77 -12.69
C ASP A 148 10.02 -22.17 -11.38
N ASP A 149 9.80 -23.38 -10.86
CA ASP A 149 10.74 -23.94 -9.88
C ASP A 149 11.87 -24.63 -10.65
N ASP A 150 12.76 -23.79 -11.19
CA ASP A 150 14.00 -24.14 -11.89
C ASP A 150 14.58 -25.45 -11.33
N ARG A 151 14.43 -26.55 -12.08
CA ARG A 151 14.82 -27.90 -11.64
C ARG A 151 16.26 -27.94 -11.15
N SER A 152 17.12 -27.05 -11.65
CA SER A 152 18.53 -26.92 -11.23
C SER A 152 18.71 -26.42 -9.80
N LYS A 153 17.69 -25.79 -9.19
CA LYS A 153 17.72 -25.23 -7.83
C LYS A 153 17.09 -26.15 -6.77
N GLN A 154 16.59 -27.32 -7.19
CA GLN A 154 15.95 -28.27 -6.29
C GLN A 154 17.00 -29.07 -5.52
N ILE A 155 16.95 -28.98 -4.21
CA ILE A 155 17.87 -29.67 -3.30
C ILE A 155 17.09 -30.37 -2.19
N ILE A 156 17.64 -31.50 -1.72
CA ILE A 156 17.19 -32.15 -0.50
C ILE A 156 18.31 -32.17 0.54
N LEU A 157 17.93 -32.40 1.78
CA LEU A 157 18.83 -32.55 2.91
C LEU A 157 18.77 -33.98 3.42
N VAL A 158 19.93 -34.59 3.61
CA VAL A 158 20.11 -35.82 4.38
C VAL A 158 20.80 -35.45 5.69
N GLN A 159 20.12 -35.62 6.80
CA GLN A 159 20.58 -35.23 8.13
C GLN A 159 20.70 -36.45 9.04
N ALA A 160 21.64 -36.42 9.99
CA ALA A 160 21.61 -37.35 11.10
C ALA A 160 20.37 -37.10 11.98
N GLN A 161 19.75 -38.15 12.50
CA GLN A 161 18.66 -38.04 13.45
C GLN A 161 19.21 -37.78 14.85
N THR A 162 18.61 -36.81 15.54
CA THR A 162 18.94 -36.48 16.93
C THR A 162 18.10 -37.32 17.90
N GLY A 163 18.68 -37.67 19.06
CA GLY A 163 17.98 -38.37 20.14
C GLY A 163 17.34 -37.44 21.19
N GLY A 164 17.51 -36.13 21.08
CA GLY A 164 16.93 -35.13 21.99
C GLY A 164 15.50 -34.72 21.60
N GLU A 165 14.80 -34.08 22.55
CA GLU A 165 13.49 -33.49 22.30
C GLU A 165 13.63 -32.30 21.34
N ILE A 166 12.75 -32.25 20.33
CA ILE A 166 12.79 -31.21 19.31
C ILE A 166 11.93 -30.04 19.77
N GLU A 167 12.58 -28.90 19.96
CA GLU A 167 11.93 -27.65 20.36
C GLU A 167 11.89 -26.65 19.20
N GLN A 168 10.79 -25.91 19.12
CA GLN A 168 10.61 -24.83 18.15
C GLN A 168 10.33 -23.51 18.85
N PHE A 169 11.02 -22.47 18.41
CA PHE A 169 10.82 -21.11 18.92
C PHE A 169 11.12 -20.08 17.83
N LEU A 170 10.61 -18.88 18.01
CA LEU A 170 10.92 -17.73 17.19
C LEU A 170 12.15 -17.00 17.74
N THR A 171 13.00 -16.45 16.87
CA THR A 171 14.12 -15.59 17.28
C THR A 171 13.67 -14.27 17.88
N ARG A 172 12.45 -13.86 17.55
CA ARG A 172 11.79 -12.68 18.05
C ARG A 172 10.31 -12.97 18.20
N ASN A 173 9.67 -12.37 19.18
CA ASN A 173 8.23 -12.49 19.37
C ASN A 173 7.48 -11.99 18.12
N GLY A 174 6.58 -12.82 17.58
CA GLY A 174 5.84 -12.51 16.34
C GLY A 174 4.89 -11.31 16.43
N THR A 175 4.57 -10.86 17.65
CA THR A 175 3.62 -9.77 17.90
C THR A 175 4.32 -8.51 18.40
N THR A 176 5.31 -8.65 19.30
CA THR A 176 6.01 -7.51 19.92
C THR A 176 7.35 -7.17 19.27
N GLY A 177 7.96 -8.08 18.51
CA GLY A 177 9.29 -7.90 17.93
C GLY A 177 10.46 -8.03 18.92
N ALA A 178 10.17 -8.31 20.19
CA ALA A 178 11.17 -8.48 21.23
C ALA A 178 12.12 -9.65 20.91
N LEU A 179 13.43 -9.43 21.08
CA LEU A 179 14.45 -10.46 20.87
C LEU A 179 14.45 -11.48 21.99
N GLY A 180 14.57 -12.75 21.61
CA GLY A 180 14.67 -13.87 22.53
C GLY A 180 13.93 -15.08 21.95
N PRO A 181 14.18 -16.29 22.47
CA PRO A 181 13.34 -17.42 22.13
C PRO A 181 11.91 -17.10 22.56
N ALA A 182 11.02 -16.99 21.58
CA ALA A 182 9.61 -16.70 21.79
C ALA A 182 8.74 -17.86 21.28
N PRO A 183 7.59 -18.12 21.91
CA PRO A 183 6.72 -19.20 21.47
C PRO A 183 6.06 -18.92 20.12
N LEU A 184 5.70 -19.98 19.39
CA LEU A 184 4.99 -19.87 18.11
C LEU A 184 3.53 -19.46 18.33
N ASP A 185 2.85 -20.11 19.27
CA ASP A 185 1.39 -20.00 19.46
C ASP A 185 1.03 -19.51 20.88
N GLY A 186 1.93 -18.77 21.53
CA GLY A 186 1.73 -18.24 22.89
C GLY A 186 1.86 -19.26 24.03
N ALA A 187 1.89 -20.57 23.73
CA ALA A 187 2.20 -21.61 24.70
C ALA A 187 3.60 -21.41 25.30
N PRO A 188 3.78 -21.51 26.63
CA PRO A 188 5.08 -21.27 27.25
C PRO A 188 6.14 -22.23 26.71
N LEU A 189 7.31 -21.69 26.38
CA LEU A 189 8.45 -22.50 25.99
C LEU A 189 8.97 -23.31 27.19
N PRO A 190 9.45 -24.54 26.98
CA PRO A 190 10.18 -25.26 28.02
C PRO A 190 11.47 -24.52 28.39
N LYS A 191 12.09 -24.91 29.51
CA LYS A 191 13.36 -24.30 29.94
C LYS A 191 14.48 -24.65 28.95
N LEU A 192 14.78 -23.71 28.06
CA LEU A 192 15.83 -23.85 27.06
C LEU A 192 17.22 -23.54 27.67
N PRO A 193 18.32 -24.14 27.15
CA PRO A 193 19.68 -23.84 27.62
C PRO A 193 20.10 -22.38 27.39
N GLU A 194 20.97 -21.82 28.24
CA GLU A 194 21.46 -20.42 28.11
C GLU A 194 22.12 -20.13 26.75
N SER A 195 22.70 -21.14 26.09
CA SER A 195 23.29 -21.02 24.75
C SER A 195 22.29 -20.60 23.66
N VAL A 196 20.98 -20.70 23.92
CA VAL A 196 19.92 -20.37 22.96
C VAL A 196 19.90 -18.89 22.62
N ASP A 197 20.15 -18.01 23.59
CA ASP A 197 20.09 -16.56 23.35
C ASP A 197 21.17 -16.10 22.38
N ALA A 198 22.37 -16.66 22.49
CA ALA A 198 23.46 -16.40 21.56
C ALA A 198 23.13 -16.90 20.14
N LEU A 199 22.52 -18.09 20.04
CA LEU A 199 22.04 -18.64 18.76
C LEU A 199 20.95 -17.75 18.14
N VAL A 200 19.98 -17.32 18.94
CA VAL A 200 18.90 -16.40 18.53
C VAL A 200 19.48 -15.09 18.00
N ALA A 201 20.42 -14.49 18.74
CA ALA A 201 21.07 -13.24 18.33
C ALA A 201 21.85 -13.40 17.02
N LEU A 202 22.57 -14.51 16.83
CA LEU A 202 23.27 -14.81 15.57
C LEU A 202 22.28 -14.93 14.41
N VAL A 203 21.25 -15.77 14.56
CA VAL A 203 20.29 -16.05 13.50
C VAL A 203 19.53 -14.78 13.15
N ASP A 204 19.10 -13.99 14.13
CA ASP A 204 18.43 -12.71 13.90
C ASP A 204 19.33 -11.72 13.16
N ALA A 205 20.57 -11.55 13.59
CA ALA A 205 21.50 -10.61 12.98
C ALA A 205 21.84 -10.98 11.53
N LYS A 206 22.03 -12.27 11.24
CA LYS A 206 22.34 -12.77 9.89
C LYS A 206 21.11 -12.82 8.98
N ALA A 207 19.93 -13.10 9.53
CA ALA A 207 18.69 -13.17 8.76
C ALA A 207 18.08 -11.80 8.47
N GLY A 208 18.21 -10.87 9.44
CA GLY A 208 17.60 -9.56 9.34
C GLY A 208 16.08 -9.61 9.25
N ARG A 209 15.46 -10.65 9.82
CA ARG A 209 14.01 -10.89 9.84
C ARG A 209 13.68 -11.90 10.94
N HIS A 210 12.40 -12.02 11.28
CA HIS A 210 11.91 -13.05 12.20
C HIS A 210 12.14 -14.45 11.64
N MET A 211 12.70 -15.34 12.47
CA MET A 211 13.00 -16.72 12.09
C MET A 211 12.38 -17.68 13.09
N CYS A 212 11.75 -18.75 12.61
CA CYS A 212 11.39 -19.91 13.41
C CYS A 212 12.55 -20.91 13.37
N CYS A 213 13.15 -21.17 14.53
CA CYS A 213 14.24 -22.12 14.71
C CYS A 213 13.69 -23.44 15.26
N ALA A 214 14.27 -24.54 14.81
CA ALA A 214 14.09 -25.86 15.38
C ALA A 214 15.44 -26.34 15.93
N VAL A 215 15.44 -26.82 17.17
CA VAL A 215 16.64 -27.31 17.87
C VAL A 215 16.32 -28.63 18.58
N ALA A 216 17.33 -29.44 18.84
CA ALA A 216 17.21 -30.61 19.68
C ALA A 216 17.90 -30.33 21.00
N VAL A 217 17.22 -30.62 22.10
CA VAL A 217 17.74 -30.46 23.45
C VAL A 217 17.95 -31.85 24.05
N GLN A 218 19.18 -32.14 24.44
CA GLN A 218 19.53 -33.39 25.10
C GLN A 218 20.47 -33.12 26.27
N ARG A 219 20.05 -33.49 27.49
CA ARG A 219 20.85 -33.28 28.73
C ARG A 219 21.38 -31.85 28.88
N GLY A 220 20.55 -30.85 28.55
CA GLY A 220 20.91 -29.43 28.62
C GLY A 220 21.83 -28.93 27.49
N LYS A 221 22.21 -29.76 26.51
CA LYS A 221 22.97 -29.36 25.33
C LYS A 221 22.04 -29.15 24.14
N LEU A 222 22.24 -28.04 23.42
CA LEU A 222 21.47 -27.68 22.23
C LEU A 222 22.20 -28.11 20.95
N GLN A 223 21.46 -28.67 20.00
CA GLN A 223 21.90 -28.84 18.61
C GLN A 223 20.91 -28.17 17.65
N PHE A 224 21.41 -27.35 16.73
CA PHE A 224 20.59 -26.66 15.74
C PHE A 224 20.16 -27.61 14.62
N LEU A 225 18.85 -27.70 14.33
CA LEU A 225 18.32 -28.55 13.26
C LEU A 225 18.07 -27.77 11.97
N SER A 226 17.39 -26.63 12.09
CA SER A 226 17.05 -25.77 10.95
C SER A 226 16.42 -24.46 11.40
N ALA A 227 16.37 -23.48 10.49
CA ALA A 227 15.52 -22.31 10.65
C ALA A 227 14.77 -22.00 9.36
N ARG A 228 13.64 -21.31 9.48
CA ARG A 228 12.84 -20.79 8.37
C ARG A 228 12.33 -19.38 8.69
N PRO A 229 12.10 -18.53 7.67
CA PRO A 229 11.43 -17.26 7.90
C PRO A 229 10.08 -17.44 8.58
N PHE A 230 9.77 -16.56 9.51
CA PHE A 230 8.46 -16.43 10.14
C PHE A 230 7.85 -15.09 9.74
N GLN A 231 6.55 -15.09 9.42
CA GLN A 231 5.83 -13.87 9.08
C GLN A 231 5.26 -13.27 10.37
N ALA A 232 5.97 -12.31 10.94
CA ALA A 232 5.54 -11.58 12.12
C ALA A 232 4.47 -10.53 11.77
N SER A 233 3.88 -9.89 12.78
CA SER A 233 3.02 -8.72 12.59
C SER A 233 3.82 -7.55 12.01
N ALA A 234 3.16 -6.62 11.31
CA ALA A 234 3.82 -5.43 10.77
C ALA A 234 4.48 -4.57 11.88
N ALA A 235 3.87 -4.52 13.07
CA ALA A 235 4.40 -3.80 14.21
C ALA A 235 5.68 -4.48 14.75
N ALA A 236 5.66 -5.81 14.91
CA ALA A 236 6.81 -6.58 15.35
C ALA A 236 8.01 -6.43 14.41
N ASP A 237 7.78 -6.49 13.09
CA ASP A 237 8.84 -6.32 12.09
C ASP A 237 9.50 -4.95 12.17
N LEU A 238 8.71 -3.91 12.44
CA LEU A 238 9.20 -2.55 12.57
C LEU A 238 9.97 -2.32 13.88
N GLU A 239 9.46 -2.80 15.01
CA GLU A 239 10.17 -2.79 16.29
C GLU A 239 11.50 -3.53 16.19
N ALA A 240 11.50 -4.70 15.53
CA ALA A 240 12.70 -5.47 15.28
C ALA A 240 13.71 -4.73 14.38
N ALA A 241 13.24 -3.96 13.38
CA ALA A 241 14.12 -3.15 12.53
C ALA A 241 14.82 -2.05 13.35
N VAL A 242 14.07 -1.35 14.21
CA VAL A 242 14.60 -0.30 15.07
C VAL A 242 15.57 -0.86 16.11
N ASP A 243 15.22 -1.99 16.74
CA ASP A 243 16.11 -2.69 17.68
C ASP A 243 17.42 -3.12 17.02
N ARG A 244 17.40 -3.62 15.78
CA ARG A 244 18.63 -3.98 15.04
C ARG A 244 19.54 -2.79 14.80
N VAL A 245 18.99 -1.59 14.60
CA VAL A 245 19.79 -0.35 14.50
C VAL A 245 20.36 0.04 15.86
N LYS A 246 19.55 0.01 16.93
CA LYS A 246 20.00 0.30 18.31
C LYS A 246 21.15 -0.63 18.73
N ARG A 247 21.08 -1.90 18.34
CA ARG A 247 22.11 -2.93 18.56
C ARG A 247 23.30 -2.84 17.61
N LYS A 248 23.34 -1.82 16.73
CA LYS A 248 24.40 -1.60 15.72
C LYS A 248 24.58 -2.78 14.74
N VAL A 249 23.55 -3.61 14.59
CA VAL A 249 23.53 -4.69 13.58
C VAL A 249 23.19 -4.12 12.21
N TRP A 250 22.28 -3.14 12.18
CA TRP A 250 21.91 -2.38 10.99
C TRP A 250 22.32 -0.92 11.13
N SER A 251 22.56 -0.25 10.00
CA SER A 251 22.52 1.21 9.91
C SER A 251 21.07 1.69 9.72
N PRO A 252 20.76 2.96 10.01
CA PRO A 252 19.47 3.57 9.66
C PRO A 252 19.08 3.33 8.20
N GLN A 253 20.00 3.52 7.25
CA GLN A 253 19.80 3.24 5.83
C GLN A 253 19.42 1.78 5.53
N ASN A 254 20.04 0.82 6.24
CA ASN A 254 19.69 -0.60 6.12
C ASN A 254 18.26 -0.87 6.63
N ALA A 255 17.79 -0.16 7.64
CA ALA A 255 16.41 -0.28 8.08
C ALA A 255 15.45 0.29 7.03
N VAL A 256 15.68 1.53 6.59
CA VAL A 256 14.87 2.21 5.56
C VAL A 256 14.73 1.35 4.30
N SER A 257 15.84 0.80 3.78
CA SER A 257 15.83 -0.04 2.56
C SER A 257 15.16 -1.41 2.70
N ARG A 258 14.95 -1.91 3.92
CA ARG A 258 14.44 -3.28 4.17
C ARG A 258 13.01 -3.35 4.64
N VAL A 259 12.45 -2.28 5.21
CA VAL A 259 11.04 -2.25 5.60
C VAL A 259 10.19 -2.15 4.34
N ASP A 260 9.25 -3.06 4.19
CA ASP A 260 8.28 -3.03 3.10
C ASP A 260 7.23 -1.92 3.32
N PRO A 261 7.11 -0.92 2.41
CA PRO A 261 6.13 0.15 2.56
C PRO A 261 4.68 -0.32 2.65
N ALA A 262 4.33 -1.44 1.99
CA ALA A 262 2.97 -1.97 2.05
C ALA A 262 2.58 -2.45 3.46
N ARG A 263 3.58 -2.87 4.25
CA ARG A 263 3.38 -3.27 5.65
C ARG A 263 3.20 -2.07 6.57
N LEU A 264 3.82 -0.94 6.23
CA LEU A 264 3.61 0.30 6.96
C LEU A 264 2.16 0.76 6.86
N THR A 265 1.54 0.65 5.67
CA THR A 265 0.12 0.99 5.47
C THR A 265 -0.80 0.31 6.50
N GLN A 266 -0.57 -0.96 6.82
CA GLN A 266 -1.37 -1.70 7.81
C GLN A 266 -1.33 -1.09 9.21
N LEU A 267 -0.29 -0.33 9.55
CA LEU A 267 -0.12 0.32 10.85
C LEU A 267 -0.75 1.72 10.91
N LEU A 268 -1.19 2.25 9.76
CA LEU A 268 -1.71 3.61 9.62
C LEU A 268 -3.23 3.68 9.60
N HIS A 269 -3.92 2.56 9.76
CA HIS A 269 -5.38 2.54 9.89
C HIS A 269 -5.79 2.31 11.35
N PRO A 270 -6.96 2.80 11.78
CA PRO A 270 -7.52 2.49 13.09
C PRO A 270 -7.60 0.98 13.29
N ARG A 271 -7.41 0.51 14.53
CA ARG A 271 -7.49 -0.92 14.89
C ARG A 271 -8.41 -1.13 16.08
N LEU A 272 -8.94 -2.34 16.23
CA LEU A 272 -9.65 -2.73 17.44
C LEU A 272 -8.71 -2.64 18.65
N LYS A 273 -9.05 -1.83 19.65
CA LYS A 273 -8.27 -1.69 20.89
C LYS A 273 -8.40 -2.94 21.76
N SER A 274 -9.60 -3.50 21.81
CA SER A 274 -9.92 -4.75 22.48
C SER A 274 -11.27 -5.21 21.94
N THR A 275 -11.45 -6.52 21.76
CA THR A 275 -12.77 -7.09 21.46
C THR A 275 -13.65 -7.14 22.70
N GLY A 276 -13.09 -6.91 23.91
CA GLY A 276 -13.84 -7.03 25.17
C GLY A 276 -14.40 -8.44 25.41
N GLY A 277 -13.84 -9.47 24.75
CA GLY A 277 -14.38 -10.83 24.76
C GLY A 277 -15.49 -11.08 23.74
N ALA A 278 -15.86 -10.09 22.91
CA ALA A 278 -16.83 -10.28 21.83
C ALA A 278 -16.27 -11.24 20.76
N ALA A 279 -17.05 -12.28 20.45
CA ALA A 279 -16.74 -13.19 19.36
C ALA A 279 -17.18 -12.60 18.00
N PRO A 280 -16.41 -12.81 16.93
CA PRO A 280 -16.83 -12.41 15.59
C PRO A 280 -18.10 -13.18 15.19
N ILE A 281 -19.09 -12.47 14.64
CA ILE A 281 -20.34 -13.08 14.16
C ILE A 281 -20.24 -13.58 12.72
N ALA A 282 -19.28 -13.06 11.96
CA ALA A 282 -18.97 -13.52 10.63
C ALA A 282 -17.52 -13.19 10.28
N MET A 283 -17.05 -13.84 9.21
CA MET A 283 -15.73 -13.61 8.64
C MET A 283 -15.85 -13.61 7.12
N GLY A 284 -15.25 -12.59 6.50
CA GLY A 284 -15.08 -12.48 5.06
C GLY A 284 -13.62 -12.34 4.68
N LEU A 285 -13.37 -11.79 3.50
CA LEU A 285 -12.04 -11.39 3.05
C LEU A 285 -11.76 -9.97 3.55
N GLY A 286 -10.72 -9.80 4.36
CA GLY A 286 -10.16 -8.47 4.64
C GLY A 286 -9.51 -7.91 3.37
N VAL A 287 -10.17 -6.95 2.71
CA VAL A 287 -9.71 -6.41 1.43
C VAL A 287 -8.93 -5.11 1.60
N SER A 288 -9.39 -4.25 2.51
CA SER A 288 -8.74 -2.98 2.81
C SER A 288 -8.55 -2.87 4.32
N PRO A 289 -7.31 -2.67 4.80
CA PRO A 289 -6.97 -2.81 6.22
C PRO A 289 -7.61 -1.72 7.09
N GLY A 290 -7.69 -2.02 8.39
CA GLY A 290 -8.23 -1.14 9.42
C GLY A 290 -9.57 -1.60 9.99
N ALA A 291 -9.97 -1.00 11.11
CA ALA A 291 -11.22 -1.25 11.79
C ALA A 291 -12.14 -0.03 11.69
N ALA A 292 -13.42 -0.28 11.46
CA ALA A 292 -14.46 0.75 11.39
C ALA A 292 -15.67 0.32 12.21
N SER A 293 -16.19 1.24 13.02
CA SER A 293 -17.45 1.08 13.74
C SER A 293 -18.42 2.17 13.28
N GLY A 294 -19.69 1.81 13.11
CA GLY A 294 -20.71 2.77 12.75
C GLY A 294 -22.08 2.16 12.54
N THR A 295 -23.03 3.05 12.26
CA THR A 295 -24.41 2.70 11.96
C THR A 295 -24.53 2.04 10.59
N ILE A 296 -25.29 0.96 10.47
CA ILE A 296 -25.55 0.29 9.21
C ILE A 296 -26.39 1.17 8.29
N VAL A 297 -25.96 1.27 7.03
CA VAL A 297 -26.73 1.84 5.90
C VAL A 297 -26.65 0.88 4.71
N PHE A 298 -27.71 0.83 3.90
CA PHE A 298 -27.81 -0.09 2.76
C PHE A 298 -27.74 0.59 1.40
N ASN A 299 -27.74 1.93 1.35
CA ASN A 299 -27.58 2.68 0.11
C ASN A 299 -26.47 3.75 0.22
N PRO A 300 -25.81 4.09 -0.89
CA PRO A 300 -24.75 5.11 -0.95
C PRO A 300 -25.20 6.51 -0.50
N GLU A 301 -26.43 6.91 -0.81
CA GLU A 301 -26.97 8.23 -0.54
C GLU A 301 -27.10 8.49 0.97
N ASP A 302 -27.55 7.50 1.74
CA ASP A 302 -27.63 7.56 3.19
C ASP A 302 -26.24 7.60 3.82
N ALA A 303 -25.26 6.91 3.24
CA ALA A 303 -23.87 7.01 3.67
C ALA A 303 -23.35 8.45 3.52
N ALA A 304 -23.61 9.09 2.38
CA ALA A 304 -23.28 10.50 2.13
C ALA A 304 -24.00 11.44 3.12
N ARG A 305 -25.30 11.23 3.34
CA ARG A 305 -26.12 12.03 4.25
C ARG A 305 -25.65 11.93 5.71
N LEU A 306 -25.34 10.73 6.20
CA LEU A 306 -24.81 10.54 7.56
C LEU A 306 -23.44 11.19 7.72
N ARG A 307 -22.57 11.05 6.70
CA ARG A 307 -21.26 11.70 6.71
C ARG A 307 -21.35 13.21 6.76
N ALA A 308 -22.26 13.81 5.98
CA ALA A 308 -22.51 15.26 6.01
C ALA A 308 -22.95 15.75 7.40
N ARG A 309 -23.60 14.89 8.19
CA ARG A 309 -24.00 15.15 9.58
C ARG A 309 -22.93 14.78 10.62
N GLY A 310 -21.71 14.42 10.19
CA GLY A 310 -20.60 14.04 11.06
C GLY A 310 -20.78 12.69 11.76
N LYS A 311 -21.65 11.80 11.28
CA LYS A 311 -21.88 10.47 11.85
C LYS A 311 -21.10 9.38 11.11
N HIS A 312 -20.67 8.36 11.85
CA HIS A 312 -20.00 7.18 11.30
C HIS A 312 -21.02 6.12 10.85
N CYS A 313 -20.79 5.51 9.68
CA CYS A 313 -21.66 4.48 9.14
C CYS A 313 -20.87 3.34 8.47
N ILE A 314 -21.46 2.16 8.40
CA ILE A 314 -20.95 1.02 7.64
C ILE A 314 -21.91 0.78 6.47
N LEU A 315 -21.41 0.89 5.24
CA LEU A 315 -22.19 0.58 4.05
C LEU A 315 -22.22 -0.93 3.86
N VAL A 316 -23.41 -1.52 4.02
CA VAL A 316 -23.65 -2.96 3.91
C VAL A 316 -24.45 -3.23 2.64
N VAL A 317 -23.84 -3.91 1.67
CA VAL A 317 -24.46 -4.15 0.36
C VAL A 317 -24.16 -5.57 -0.16
N ASN A 318 -24.94 -6.05 -1.13
CA ASN A 318 -24.62 -7.34 -1.77
C ASN A 318 -23.32 -7.26 -2.57
N GLU A 319 -23.22 -6.21 -3.39
CA GLU A 319 -22.06 -5.83 -4.19
C GLU A 319 -22.11 -4.32 -4.44
N THR A 320 -21.01 -3.75 -4.92
CA THR A 320 -20.94 -2.33 -5.28
C THR A 320 -20.63 -2.19 -6.76
N GLY A 321 -21.14 -1.15 -7.40
CA GLY A 321 -20.80 -0.73 -8.76
C GLY A 321 -20.29 0.71 -8.84
N PRO A 322 -19.97 1.19 -10.06
CA PRO A 322 -19.43 2.54 -10.29
C PRO A 322 -20.30 3.68 -9.74
N ALA A 323 -21.62 3.51 -9.73
CA ALA A 323 -22.54 4.51 -9.19
C ALA A 323 -22.40 4.73 -7.67
N ASP A 324 -21.85 3.77 -6.93
CA ASP A 324 -21.81 3.80 -5.47
C ASP A 324 -20.59 4.56 -4.92
N ILE A 325 -19.66 4.99 -5.78
CA ILE A 325 -18.34 5.51 -5.39
C ILE A 325 -18.43 6.65 -4.37
N GLU A 326 -19.36 7.58 -4.53
CA GLU A 326 -19.51 8.71 -3.61
C GLU A 326 -20.01 8.27 -2.21
N GLY A 327 -20.98 7.36 -2.15
CA GLY A 327 -21.41 6.81 -0.86
C GLY A 327 -20.36 5.91 -0.22
N MET A 328 -19.56 5.19 -1.02
CA MET A 328 -18.40 4.46 -0.53
C MET A 328 -17.33 5.39 0.05
N LYS A 329 -17.06 6.53 -0.60
CA LYS A 329 -16.18 7.60 -0.09
C LYS A 329 -16.74 8.25 1.18
N ALA A 330 -18.06 8.25 1.38
CA ALA A 330 -18.67 8.76 2.58
C ALA A 330 -18.63 7.77 3.77
N ALA A 331 -18.86 6.48 3.52
CA ALA A 331 -18.98 5.43 4.53
C ALA A 331 -17.73 5.28 5.40
N THR A 332 -17.83 4.99 6.69
CA THR A 332 -16.64 4.76 7.55
C THR A 332 -15.99 3.40 7.27
N GLY A 333 -16.78 2.41 6.88
CA GLY A 333 -16.32 1.11 6.40
C GLY A 333 -17.31 0.48 5.43
N ILE A 334 -16.86 -0.52 4.68
CA ILE A 334 -17.66 -1.19 3.63
C ILE A 334 -17.72 -2.69 3.92
N LEU A 335 -18.91 -3.24 3.92
CA LEU A 335 -19.17 -4.67 4.11
C LEU A 335 -19.96 -5.21 2.91
N THR A 336 -19.43 -6.23 2.22
CA THR A 336 -20.13 -6.82 1.08
C THR A 336 -20.35 -8.32 1.20
N ALA A 337 -21.52 -8.78 0.73
CA ALA A 337 -21.84 -10.21 0.69
C ALA A 337 -21.02 -10.95 -0.37
N ARG A 338 -20.79 -10.29 -1.52
CA ARG A 338 -20.04 -10.80 -2.67
C ARG A 338 -18.83 -9.93 -2.98
N GLY A 339 -17.92 -10.47 -3.79
CA GLY A 339 -16.68 -9.81 -4.19
C GLY A 339 -15.45 -10.33 -3.44
N GLY A 340 -14.27 -10.08 -4.01
CA GLY A 340 -12.99 -10.45 -3.45
C GLY A 340 -11.99 -9.29 -3.51
N MET A 341 -10.69 -9.57 -3.40
CA MET A 341 -9.68 -8.52 -3.38
C MET A 341 -9.75 -7.56 -4.59
N SER A 342 -10.09 -8.06 -5.78
CA SER A 342 -10.19 -7.26 -7.01
C SER A 342 -11.62 -6.80 -7.33
N SER A 343 -12.57 -6.89 -6.39
CA SER A 343 -13.92 -6.36 -6.61
C SER A 343 -13.89 -4.83 -6.65
N HIS A 344 -14.94 -4.23 -7.22
CA HIS A 344 -15.14 -2.79 -7.22
C HIS A 344 -14.99 -2.21 -5.80
N ALA A 345 -15.67 -2.81 -4.81
CA ALA A 345 -15.55 -2.42 -3.42
C ALA A 345 -14.12 -2.49 -2.90
N GLY A 346 -13.41 -3.56 -3.25
CA GLY A 346 -12.04 -3.78 -2.83
C GLY A 346 -11.03 -2.79 -3.42
N VAL A 347 -11.23 -2.36 -4.66
CA VAL A 347 -10.40 -1.34 -5.31
C VAL A 347 -10.66 0.02 -4.68
N VAL A 348 -11.93 0.44 -4.60
CA VAL A 348 -12.33 1.75 -4.06
C VAL A 348 -11.97 1.89 -2.58
N ALA A 349 -12.17 0.85 -1.76
CA ALA A 349 -11.81 0.88 -0.34
C ALA A 349 -10.31 1.10 -0.11
N ARG A 350 -9.45 0.46 -0.92
CA ARG A 350 -7.99 0.65 -0.82
C ARG A 350 -7.53 2.01 -1.34
N ILE A 351 -8.21 2.53 -2.36
CA ILE A 351 -7.97 3.89 -2.86
C ILE A 351 -8.29 4.90 -1.76
N THR A 352 -9.46 4.76 -1.14
CA THR A 352 -9.97 5.68 -0.10
C THR A 352 -9.40 5.42 1.29
N GLY A 353 -8.66 4.32 1.49
CA GLY A 353 -8.10 3.93 2.77
C GLY A 353 -9.14 3.51 3.82
N LYS A 354 -10.34 3.11 3.37
CA LYS A 354 -11.44 2.71 4.26
C LYS A 354 -11.37 1.22 4.54
N PRO A 355 -11.62 0.78 5.78
CA PRO A 355 -11.81 -0.62 6.13
C PRO A 355 -12.85 -1.29 5.24
N CYS A 356 -12.49 -2.43 4.65
CA CYS A 356 -13.42 -3.20 3.83
C CYS A 356 -13.29 -4.70 4.07
N VAL A 357 -14.43 -5.32 4.38
CA VAL A 357 -14.61 -6.77 4.45
C VAL A 357 -15.53 -7.17 3.32
N ALA A 358 -15.04 -7.98 2.39
CA ALA A 358 -15.81 -8.41 1.22
C ALA A 358 -16.06 -9.91 1.22
N GLY A 359 -17.09 -10.36 0.51
CA GLY A 359 -17.34 -11.78 0.31
C GLY A 359 -17.77 -12.52 1.58
N VAL A 360 -18.51 -11.85 2.47
CA VAL A 360 -19.06 -12.49 3.67
C VAL A 360 -20.17 -13.45 3.26
N ARG A 361 -19.88 -14.75 3.23
CA ARG A 361 -20.81 -15.77 2.72
C ARG A 361 -22.10 -15.89 3.51
N THR A 362 -22.07 -15.55 4.79
CA THR A 362 -23.23 -15.59 5.69
C THR A 362 -24.03 -14.29 5.67
N LEU A 363 -23.62 -13.29 4.91
CA LEU A 363 -24.33 -12.03 4.75
C LEU A 363 -25.33 -12.14 3.58
N SER A 364 -26.59 -11.79 3.85
CA SER A 364 -27.64 -11.59 2.85
C SER A 364 -28.27 -10.21 3.06
N VAL A 365 -28.38 -9.41 2.00
CA VAL A 365 -28.89 -8.04 2.07
C VAL A 365 -30.14 -7.90 1.21
N ASP A 366 -31.20 -7.34 1.78
CA ASP A 366 -32.37 -6.85 1.06
C ASP A 366 -32.40 -5.32 1.16
N ALA A 367 -32.00 -4.68 0.07
CA ALA A 367 -31.88 -3.23 0.00
C ALA A 367 -33.24 -2.52 -0.09
N SER A 368 -34.28 -3.19 -0.59
CA SER A 368 -35.64 -2.61 -0.64
C SER A 368 -36.23 -2.47 0.76
N GLU A 369 -36.06 -3.50 1.58
CA GLU A 369 -36.58 -3.53 2.96
C GLU A 369 -35.57 -2.96 3.98
N MET A 370 -34.39 -2.51 3.52
CA MET A 370 -33.33 -1.91 4.33
C MET A 370 -32.96 -2.80 5.53
N ILE A 371 -32.73 -4.07 5.24
CA ILE A 371 -32.49 -5.15 6.20
C ILE A 371 -31.38 -6.09 5.71
N CYS A 372 -30.60 -6.67 6.62
CA CYS A 372 -29.69 -7.75 6.29
C CYS A 372 -29.63 -8.82 7.36
N TRP A 373 -29.22 -10.02 6.96
CA TRP A 373 -28.96 -11.15 7.84
C TRP A 373 -27.49 -11.52 7.80
N ILE A 374 -26.87 -11.70 8.96
CA ILE A 374 -25.53 -12.24 9.11
C ILE A 374 -25.64 -13.55 9.90
N GLY A 375 -25.61 -14.67 9.18
CA GLY A 375 -25.98 -15.97 9.73
C GLY A 375 -27.47 -15.97 10.08
N GLU A 376 -27.80 -16.20 11.35
CA GLU A 376 -29.19 -16.22 11.84
C GLU A 376 -29.66 -14.87 12.42
N ARG A 377 -28.79 -13.86 12.48
CA ARG A 377 -29.09 -12.56 13.10
C ARG A 377 -29.56 -11.54 12.07
N GLU A 378 -30.71 -10.93 12.32
CA GLU A 378 -31.27 -9.81 11.55
C GLU A 378 -30.71 -8.47 12.04
N PHE A 379 -30.40 -7.56 11.12
CA PHE A 379 -29.99 -6.18 11.36
C PHE A 379 -30.73 -5.23 10.44
N ARG A 380 -31.05 -4.03 10.95
CA ARG A 380 -31.77 -2.97 10.25
C ARG A 380 -30.94 -1.69 10.20
N THR A 381 -31.42 -0.75 9.39
CA THR A 381 -30.84 0.61 9.34
C THR A 381 -30.90 1.23 10.73
N GLY A 382 -29.78 1.77 11.20
CA GLY A 382 -29.68 2.30 12.57
C GLY A 382 -28.90 1.40 13.53
N ASP A 383 -28.84 0.09 13.26
CA ASP A 383 -28.06 -0.84 14.08
C ASP A 383 -26.56 -0.58 13.97
N GLN A 384 -25.83 -0.95 15.02
CA GLN A 384 -24.39 -0.71 15.11
C GLN A 384 -23.61 -1.97 14.73
N LEU A 385 -22.58 -1.78 13.90
CA LEU A 385 -21.68 -2.83 13.48
C LEU A 385 -20.23 -2.36 13.59
N THR A 386 -19.33 -3.30 13.85
CA THR A 386 -17.89 -3.08 13.71
C THR A 386 -17.29 -4.10 12.75
N ILE A 387 -16.44 -3.65 11.84
CA ILE A 387 -15.70 -4.50 10.90
C ILE A 387 -14.21 -4.28 11.07
N ASP A 388 -13.40 -5.33 10.89
CA ASP A 388 -11.95 -5.22 10.71
C ASP A 388 -11.58 -5.76 9.32
N GLY A 389 -11.24 -4.84 8.42
CA GLY A 389 -10.81 -5.14 7.06
C GLY A 389 -9.39 -5.70 6.96
N SER A 390 -8.67 -5.85 8.07
CA SER A 390 -7.33 -6.46 8.11
C SER A 390 -7.40 -7.99 8.18
N ASP A 391 -8.29 -8.53 9.02
CA ASP A 391 -8.49 -9.96 9.21
C ASP A 391 -9.83 -10.47 8.65
N GLY A 392 -10.70 -9.56 8.22
CA GLY A 392 -11.99 -9.88 7.62
C GLY A 392 -13.09 -10.14 8.64
N THR A 393 -12.92 -9.79 9.90
CA THR A 393 -13.89 -10.08 10.97
C THR A 393 -15.00 -9.04 11.07
N VAL A 394 -16.18 -9.51 11.50
CA VAL A 394 -17.38 -8.69 11.71
C VAL A 394 -17.92 -8.92 13.12
N TYR A 395 -18.22 -7.84 13.83
CA TYR A 395 -18.71 -7.83 15.21
C TYR A 395 -20.00 -7.04 15.35
N VAL A 396 -20.84 -7.47 16.29
CA VAL A 396 -22.05 -6.72 16.68
C VAL A 396 -21.67 -5.53 17.55
N GLY A 397 -22.33 -4.41 17.31
CA GLY A 397 -22.18 -3.21 18.11
C GLY A 397 -20.95 -2.39 17.78
N THR A 398 -20.74 -1.35 18.58
CA THR A 398 -19.59 -0.44 18.48
C THR A 398 -18.47 -0.93 19.39
N LEU A 399 -17.35 -1.37 18.83
CA LEU A 399 -16.16 -1.74 19.59
C LEU A 399 -15.18 -0.56 19.69
N PRO A 400 -14.38 -0.48 20.77
CA PRO A 400 -13.43 0.61 20.94
C PRO A 400 -12.30 0.52 19.91
N LEU A 401 -12.12 1.60 19.14
CA LEU A 401 -11.04 1.73 18.16
C LEU A 401 -9.86 2.52 18.75
N ALA A 402 -8.64 2.09 18.40
CA ALA A 402 -7.41 2.83 18.65
C ALA A 402 -7.00 3.54 17.35
N GLN A 403 -6.84 4.86 17.41
CA GLN A 403 -6.30 5.65 16.31
C GLN A 403 -4.79 5.36 16.15
N PRO A 404 -4.29 5.30 14.91
CA PRO A 404 -2.88 5.10 14.66
C PRO A 404 -2.12 6.39 15.04
N HIS A 405 -1.17 6.28 15.95
CA HIS A 405 -0.24 7.36 16.25
C HIS A 405 1.10 7.13 15.55
N ILE A 406 1.71 8.18 15.01
CA ILE A 406 3.13 8.13 14.65
C ILE A 406 3.93 8.41 15.91
N GLY A 407 4.59 7.36 16.39
CA GLY A 407 5.43 7.34 17.57
C GLY A 407 6.23 6.04 17.63
N GLY A 408 7.14 5.92 18.60
CA GLY A 408 7.94 4.72 18.77
C GLY A 408 8.73 4.35 17.51
N ALA A 409 8.62 3.09 17.08
CA ALA A 409 9.38 2.59 15.95
C ALA A 409 8.97 3.19 14.58
N ILE A 410 7.69 3.59 14.40
CA ILE A 410 7.23 4.26 13.18
C ILE A 410 7.88 5.63 13.05
N GLY A 411 7.82 6.44 14.10
CA GLY A 411 8.47 7.76 14.11
C GLY A 411 9.96 7.65 13.81
N THR A 412 10.66 6.74 14.51
CA THR A 412 12.10 6.52 14.31
C THR A 412 12.46 6.15 12.86
N LEU A 413 11.69 5.24 12.23
CA LEU A 413 11.94 4.86 10.83
C LEU A 413 11.72 6.04 9.88
N LEU A 414 10.67 6.82 10.12
CA LEU A 414 10.33 7.96 9.27
C LEU A 414 11.29 9.13 9.45
N ASP A 415 11.85 9.34 10.64
CA ASP A 415 12.92 10.32 10.88
C ASP A 415 14.17 9.94 10.08
N TRP A 416 14.55 8.65 10.06
CA TRP A 416 15.63 8.16 9.21
C TRP A 416 15.32 8.30 7.72
N SER A 417 14.05 8.13 7.34
CA SER A 417 13.60 8.30 5.97
C SER A 417 13.75 9.76 5.53
N ASP A 418 13.27 10.69 6.37
CA ASP A 418 13.35 12.13 6.14
C ASP A 418 14.78 12.65 6.06
N ALA A 419 15.69 12.09 6.86
CA ALA A 419 17.11 12.46 6.80
C ALA A 419 17.80 12.12 5.47
N SER A 420 17.20 11.28 4.62
CA SER A 420 17.80 10.80 3.38
C SER A 420 17.07 11.21 2.10
N ARG A 421 15.76 11.41 2.16
CA ARG A 421 14.98 11.84 1.00
C ARG A 421 15.27 13.30 0.65
N LYS A 422 15.14 13.64 -0.64
CA LYS A 422 15.25 15.02 -1.14
C LYS A 422 13.92 15.64 -1.57
N ILE A 423 12.94 14.79 -1.89
CA ILE A 423 11.64 15.19 -2.40
C ILE A 423 10.70 15.41 -1.22
N ALA A 424 10.03 16.56 -1.21
CA ALA A 424 9.06 16.88 -0.17
C ALA A 424 7.77 16.04 -0.31
N VAL A 425 7.15 15.68 0.81
CA VAL A 425 5.88 14.95 0.83
C VAL A 425 4.80 15.87 1.37
N ARG A 426 3.94 16.34 0.47
CA ARG A 426 2.74 17.11 0.79
C ARG A 426 1.52 16.19 0.84
N THR A 427 0.37 16.76 1.24
CA THR A 427 -0.91 16.05 1.28
C THR A 427 -1.95 16.66 0.35
N ASN A 428 -2.87 15.83 -0.12
CA ASN A 428 -4.14 16.25 -0.68
C ASN A 428 -5.14 16.33 0.47
N ALA A 429 -5.60 17.52 0.82
CA ALA A 429 -6.51 17.73 1.95
C ALA A 429 -7.30 19.03 1.78
N GLU A 430 -8.61 18.95 2.02
CA GLU A 430 -9.53 20.09 1.93
C GLU A 430 -10.12 20.49 3.28
N THR A 431 -10.07 19.61 4.29
CA THR A 431 -10.60 19.87 5.64
C THR A 431 -9.49 19.99 6.67
N VAL A 432 -9.74 20.75 7.75
CA VAL A 432 -8.81 20.90 8.88
C VAL A 432 -8.47 19.54 9.50
N GLU A 433 -9.46 18.66 9.67
CA GLU A 433 -9.24 17.30 10.20
C GLU A 433 -8.26 16.50 9.33
N SER A 434 -8.45 16.53 8.01
CA SER A 434 -7.58 15.83 7.06
C SER A 434 -6.17 16.42 7.05
N ALA A 435 -6.06 17.75 7.10
CA ALA A 435 -4.78 18.46 7.18
C ALA A 435 -4.03 18.12 8.48
N MET A 436 -4.71 18.14 9.63
CA MET A 436 -4.11 17.79 10.92
C MET A 436 -3.67 16.32 10.97
N THR A 437 -4.46 15.41 10.39
CA THR A 437 -4.08 14.00 10.23
C THR A 437 -2.79 13.89 9.40
N ALA A 438 -2.73 14.57 8.26
CA ALA A 438 -1.53 14.56 7.40
C ALA A 438 -0.30 15.18 8.08
N LEU A 439 -0.48 16.27 8.82
CA LEU A 439 0.59 16.91 9.61
C LEU A 439 1.11 15.97 10.70
N SER A 440 0.22 15.24 11.38
CA SER A 440 0.62 14.20 12.34
C SER A 440 1.41 13.07 11.68
N PHE A 441 1.23 12.88 10.37
CA PHE A 441 1.96 11.94 9.54
C PHE A 441 3.24 12.51 8.90
N GLY A 442 3.57 13.77 9.19
CA GLY A 442 4.77 14.46 8.71
C GLY A 442 4.63 15.10 7.34
N ALA A 443 3.42 15.44 6.90
CA ALA A 443 3.23 16.20 5.67
C ALA A 443 3.87 17.59 5.76
N GLU A 444 4.50 18.03 4.68
CA GLU A 444 5.29 19.27 4.60
C GLU A 444 4.53 20.42 3.92
N GLY A 445 3.23 20.25 3.68
CA GLY A 445 2.39 21.17 2.94
C GLY A 445 1.13 20.50 2.42
N ILE A 446 0.21 21.28 1.87
CA ILE A 446 -0.89 20.78 1.05
C ILE A 446 -0.49 21.02 -0.40
N GLY A 447 -0.42 19.95 -1.20
CA GLY A 447 -0.13 20.05 -2.63
C GLY A 447 -1.39 20.09 -3.49
N LEU A 448 -2.55 19.79 -2.90
CA LEU A 448 -3.86 19.91 -3.55
C LEU A 448 -4.98 20.05 -2.51
N ALA A 449 -5.55 21.24 -2.39
CA ALA A 449 -6.87 21.49 -1.81
C ALA A 449 -7.86 21.73 -2.94
N ARG A 450 -8.87 20.86 -3.06
CA ARG A 450 -9.96 20.98 -4.04
C ARG A 450 -11.02 21.94 -3.53
N SER A 451 -11.23 23.02 -4.27
CA SER A 451 -12.18 24.06 -3.88
C SER A 451 -13.64 23.59 -3.91
N GLU A 452 -13.95 22.62 -4.76
CA GLU A 452 -15.31 22.11 -5.01
C GLU A 452 -15.88 21.40 -3.77
N HIS A 453 -15.05 20.62 -3.07
CA HIS A 453 -15.46 19.85 -1.89
C HIS A 453 -15.87 20.74 -0.70
N MET A 454 -15.46 22.02 -0.70
CA MET A 454 -15.86 22.99 0.33
C MET A 454 -17.34 23.40 0.19
N PHE A 455 -18.02 23.03 -0.90
CA PHE A 455 -19.44 23.35 -1.12
C PHE A 455 -20.40 22.18 -0.86
N PHE A 456 -19.93 21.02 -0.40
CA PHE A 456 -20.77 19.82 -0.23
C PHE A 456 -21.81 19.88 0.90
N SER A 457 -21.86 20.94 1.72
CA SER A 457 -22.98 21.07 2.66
C SER A 457 -24.28 21.39 1.90
N PRO A 458 -25.45 20.90 2.35
CA PRO A 458 -26.72 21.11 1.63
C PRO A 458 -26.99 22.58 1.30
N GLU A 459 -26.75 23.48 2.25
CA GLU A 459 -26.99 24.92 2.10
C GLU A 459 -26.05 25.54 1.06
N ARG A 460 -24.80 25.09 1.03
CA ARG A 460 -23.78 25.54 0.08
C ARG A 460 -24.01 24.98 -1.32
N MET A 461 -24.50 23.74 -1.41
CA MET A 461 -24.87 23.09 -2.66
C MET A 461 -26.00 23.85 -3.37
N VAL A 462 -27.02 24.31 -2.63
CA VAL A 462 -28.10 25.14 -3.21
C VAL A 462 -27.53 26.44 -3.79
N ALA A 463 -26.67 27.13 -3.04
CA ALA A 463 -26.04 28.36 -3.51
C ALA A 463 -25.15 28.13 -4.74
N LEU A 464 -24.42 27.01 -4.78
CA LEU A 464 -23.60 26.62 -5.92
C LEU A 464 -24.44 26.28 -7.16
N ARG A 465 -25.54 25.51 -6.98
CA ARG A 465 -26.49 25.20 -8.06
C ARG A 465 -27.08 26.49 -8.64
N ARG A 466 -27.40 27.46 -7.80
CA ARG A 466 -27.89 28.77 -8.24
C ARG A 466 -26.89 29.49 -9.15
N MET A 467 -25.61 29.49 -8.78
CA MET A 467 -24.53 30.04 -9.62
C MET A 467 -24.41 29.31 -10.96
N ILE A 468 -24.43 27.98 -10.97
CA ILE A 468 -24.28 27.16 -12.19
C ILE A 468 -25.45 27.35 -13.15
N LEU A 469 -26.68 27.50 -12.63
CA LEU A 469 -27.91 27.56 -13.41
C LEU A 469 -28.36 28.98 -13.77
N SER A 470 -27.55 30.00 -13.44
CA SER A 470 -27.79 31.41 -13.79
C SER A 470 -27.50 31.66 -15.27
N GLU A 471 -28.44 32.29 -15.97
CA GLU A 471 -28.36 32.52 -17.43
C GLU A 471 -27.63 33.82 -17.81
N ASP A 472 -27.64 34.83 -16.93
CA ASP A 472 -26.95 36.11 -17.14
C ASP A 472 -25.90 36.42 -16.06
N GLU A 473 -25.09 37.44 -16.33
CA GLU A 473 -23.97 37.86 -15.50
C GLU A 473 -24.41 38.50 -14.18
N ASP A 474 -25.55 39.21 -14.17
CA ASP A 474 -26.08 39.88 -12.97
C ASP A 474 -26.62 38.85 -11.98
N ASP A 475 -27.42 37.88 -12.44
CA ASP A 475 -27.92 36.76 -11.65
C ASP A 475 -26.77 35.93 -11.09
N ARG A 476 -25.74 35.66 -11.91
CA ARG A 476 -24.57 34.92 -11.45
C ARG A 476 -23.79 35.71 -10.40
N SER A 477 -23.58 37.01 -10.61
CA SER A 477 -22.89 37.87 -9.65
C SER A 477 -23.64 37.93 -8.30
N GLN A 478 -24.97 37.96 -8.31
CA GLN A 478 -25.78 37.87 -7.11
C GLN A 478 -25.73 36.48 -6.45
N ALA A 479 -25.73 35.41 -7.24
CA ALA A 479 -25.62 34.03 -6.75
C ALA A 479 -24.27 33.76 -6.08
N VAL A 480 -23.25 34.44 -6.56
CA VAL A 480 -21.88 34.37 -6.06
C VAL A 480 -21.72 35.14 -4.74
N ASN A 481 -22.54 36.18 -4.51
CA ASN A 481 -22.57 36.90 -3.23
C ASN A 481 -23.00 35.96 -2.09
N GLY A 482 -22.17 35.88 -1.05
CA GLY A 482 -22.34 34.96 0.07
C GLY A 482 -21.51 33.67 -0.02
N LEU A 483 -21.17 33.19 -1.24
CA LEU A 483 -20.26 32.05 -1.43
C LEU A 483 -18.85 32.36 -0.88
N VAL A 484 -18.41 33.61 -1.02
CA VAL A 484 -17.16 34.11 -0.44
C VAL A 484 -17.10 33.84 1.07
N GLY A 485 -18.20 34.11 1.80
CA GLY A 485 -18.25 33.96 3.25
C GLY A 485 -18.08 32.50 3.70
N TYR A 486 -18.70 31.56 2.98
CA TYR A 486 -18.58 30.14 3.24
C TYR A 486 -17.13 29.64 3.16
N GLN A 487 -16.44 30.01 2.07
CA GLN A 487 -15.06 29.57 1.85
C GLN A 487 -14.03 30.34 2.69
N THR A 488 -14.30 31.59 3.06
CA THR A 488 -13.36 32.41 3.86
C THR A 488 -12.99 31.72 5.17
N GLY A 489 -14.00 31.19 5.88
CA GLY A 489 -13.78 30.47 7.14
C GLY A 489 -12.95 29.19 6.94
N ASP A 490 -13.26 28.42 5.90
CA ASP A 490 -12.56 27.18 5.57
C ASP A 490 -11.09 27.44 5.23
N TYR A 491 -10.82 28.41 4.36
CA TYR A 491 -9.47 28.81 3.98
C TYR A 491 -8.68 29.36 5.17
N SER A 492 -9.28 30.25 5.97
CA SER A 492 -8.63 30.79 7.16
C SER A 492 -8.22 29.67 8.12
N ALA A 493 -9.11 28.73 8.38
CA ALA A 493 -8.83 27.59 9.26
C ALA A 493 -7.75 26.67 8.68
N LEU A 494 -7.79 26.41 7.37
CA LEU A 494 -6.81 25.57 6.68
C LEU A 494 -5.41 26.21 6.69
N PHE A 495 -5.30 27.50 6.37
CA PHE A 495 -4.02 28.22 6.40
C PHE A 495 -3.45 28.28 7.82
N SER A 496 -4.30 28.57 8.82
CA SER A 496 -3.89 28.60 10.23
C SER A 496 -3.40 27.24 10.72
N ALA A 497 -4.06 26.15 10.31
CA ALA A 497 -3.64 24.79 10.67
C ALA A 497 -2.24 24.45 10.10
N MET A 498 -1.89 25.01 8.94
CA MET A 498 -0.64 24.71 8.24
C MET A 498 0.56 25.51 8.77
N LYS A 499 0.36 26.57 9.56
CA LYS A 499 1.40 27.33 10.27
C LYS A 499 2.59 27.71 9.38
N GLY A 500 2.29 28.45 8.31
CA GLY A 500 3.27 28.91 7.33
C GLY A 500 3.76 27.86 6.32
N ARG A 501 3.35 26.59 6.45
CA ARG A 501 3.58 25.59 5.40
C ARG A 501 2.74 25.93 4.14
N PRO A 502 3.25 25.61 2.96
CA PRO A 502 2.58 25.94 1.70
C PRO A 502 1.25 25.19 1.53
N VAL A 503 0.23 25.92 1.08
CA VAL A 503 -1.10 25.39 0.77
C VAL A 503 -1.44 25.69 -0.68
N THR A 504 -1.44 24.64 -1.50
CA THR A 504 -1.85 24.71 -2.91
C THR A 504 -3.36 24.56 -3.05
N VAL A 505 -4.05 25.64 -3.40
CA VAL A 505 -5.48 25.67 -3.66
C VAL A 505 -5.72 25.56 -5.16
N ARG A 506 -6.42 24.50 -5.59
CA ARG A 506 -6.88 24.36 -6.97
C ARG A 506 -8.18 25.14 -7.13
N LEU A 507 -8.23 25.98 -8.16
CA LEU A 507 -9.46 26.67 -8.57
C LEU A 507 -10.52 25.66 -9.05
N PHE A 508 -11.73 26.16 -9.28
CA PHE A 508 -12.91 25.34 -9.59
C PHE A 508 -12.67 24.43 -10.80
N ASP A 509 -12.76 23.12 -10.58
CA ASP A 509 -12.68 22.08 -11.62
C ASP A 509 -13.75 20.96 -11.50
N PRO A 510 -15.01 21.23 -11.16
CA PRO A 510 -16.00 20.19 -11.28
C PRO A 510 -16.48 20.06 -12.72
N PRO A 511 -16.76 18.85 -13.19
CA PRO A 511 -17.65 18.70 -14.33
C PRO A 511 -19.08 19.03 -13.84
N LEU A 512 -19.75 19.98 -14.49
CA LEU A 512 -20.97 20.61 -13.95
C LEU A 512 -22.04 19.58 -13.53
N HIS A 513 -22.21 18.50 -14.31
CA HIS A 513 -23.18 17.42 -14.06
C HIS A 513 -23.06 16.71 -12.69
N GLU A 514 -21.94 16.81 -11.98
CA GLU A 514 -21.80 16.26 -10.63
C GLU A 514 -22.60 17.06 -9.59
N PHE A 515 -22.87 18.34 -9.87
CA PHE A 515 -23.49 19.27 -8.93
C PHE A 515 -24.95 19.59 -9.27
N LEU A 516 -25.37 19.20 -10.47
CA LEU A 516 -26.74 19.40 -10.94
C LEU A 516 -27.73 18.49 -10.19
N PRO A 517 -28.96 18.98 -9.94
CA PRO A 517 -30.02 18.17 -9.34
C PRO A 517 -30.39 17.00 -10.25
N ARG A 518 -30.53 15.80 -9.66
CA ARG A 518 -30.83 14.55 -10.39
C ARG A 518 -32.16 13.92 -9.99
N THR A 519 -32.51 13.99 -8.71
CA THR A 519 -33.79 13.48 -8.20
C THR A 519 -34.90 14.49 -8.45
N ASP A 520 -36.14 14.03 -8.56
CA ASP A 520 -37.28 14.94 -8.73
C ASP A 520 -37.40 15.92 -7.55
N GLU A 521 -37.11 15.46 -6.33
CA GLU A 521 -37.05 16.30 -5.12
C GLU A 521 -35.98 17.41 -5.23
N ASP A 522 -34.75 17.06 -5.64
CA ASP A 522 -33.68 18.05 -5.83
C ASP A 522 -34.02 19.07 -6.92
N ILE A 523 -34.69 18.62 -7.98
CA ILE A 523 -35.12 19.48 -9.09
C ILE A 523 -36.21 20.44 -8.58
N GLU A 524 -37.18 19.97 -7.82
CA GLU A 524 -38.22 20.80 -7.23
C GLU A 524 -37.64 21.85 -6.27
N GLU A 525 -36.75 21.44 -5.37
CA GLU A 525 -36.06 22.35 -4.43
C GLU A 525 -35.21 23.39 -5.17
N THR A 526 -34.43 22.95 -6.16
CA THR A 526 -33.57 23.84 -6.94
C THR A 526 -34.42 24.83 -7.75
N ALA A 527 -35.52 24.38 -8.35
CA ALA A 527 -36.44 25.24 -9.09
C ALA A 527 -37.07 26.30 -8.18
N ALA A 528 -37.53 25.90 -6.98
CA ALA A 528 -38.06 26.82 -5.97
C ALA A 528 -37.01 27.86 -5.53
N SER A 529 -35.76 27.43 -5.29
CA SER A 529 -34.65 28.32 -4.88
C SER A 529 -34.29 29.37 -5.96
N LEU A 530 -34.55 29.03 -7.22
CA LEU A 530 -34.31 29.88 -8.39
C LEU A 530 -35.53 30.72 -8.78
N GLY A 531 -36.69 30.51 -8.16
CA GLY A 531 -37.94 31.12 -8.58
C GLY A 531 -38.41 30.67 -9.98
N LEU A 532 -38.04 29.45 -10.40
CA LEU A 532 -38.35 28.88 -11.72
C LEU A 532 -39.43 27.81 -11.62
N ALA A 533 -40.15 27.59 -12.72
CA ALA A 533 -40.95 26.39 -12.86
C ALA A 533 -40.05 25.15 -13.07
N VAL A 534 -40.42 24.01 -12.49
CA VAL A 534 -39.70 22.72 -12.65
C VAL A 534 -39.42 22.39 -14.11
N ARG A 535 -40.39 22.63 -15.00
CA ARG A 535 -40.23 22.42 -16.44
C ARG A 535 -39.12 23.28 -17.05
N GLN A 536 -38.99 24.54 -16.62
CA GLN A 536 -37.93 25.43 -17.11
C GLN A 536 -36.56 24.94 -16.63
N LEU A 537 -36.46 24.51 -15.37
CA LEU A 537 -35.23 23.93 -14.85
C LEU A 537 -34.81 22.67 -15.62
N ARG A 538 -35.74 21.73 -15.89
CA ARG A 538 -35.44 20.53 -16.69
C ARG A 538 -34.90 20.86 -18.08
N LEU A 539 -35.49 21.84 -18.77
CA LEU A 539 -34.98 22.31 -20.06
C LEU A 539 -33.57 22.92 -19.94
N ARG A 540 -33.26 23.61 -18.83
CA ARG A 540 -31.90 24.11 -18.57
C ARG A 540 -30.92 22.96 -18.34
N LEU A 541 -31.30 21.97 -17.53
CA LEU A 541 -30.49 20.77 -17.28
C LEU A 541 -30.16 20.02 -18.58
N GLU A 542 -31.12 19.90 -19.49
CA GLU A 542 -30.90 19.29 -20.82
C GLU A 542 -29.91 20.08 -21.67
N ARG A 543 -29.90 21.42 -21.59
CA ARG A 543 -28.98 22.27 -22.37
C ARG A 543 -27.52 22.17 -21.88
N ILE A 544 -27.32 22.03 -20.58
CA ILE A 544 -26.00 21.93 -19.97
C ILE A 544 -25.51 20.48 -19.84
N ALA A 545 -26.34 19.51 -20.21
CA ALA A 545 -25.96 18.11 -20.24
C ALA A 545 -24.85 17.88 -21.28
N GLU A 546 -23.76 17.28 -20.83
CA GLU A 546 -22.62 16.96 -21.68
C GLU A 546 -22.57 15.46 -21.95
N VAL A 547 -22.20 15.09 -23.18
CA VAL A 547 -22.02 13.67 -23.54
C VAL A 547 -20.80 13.08 -22.83
N ASN A 548 -19.70 13.84 -22.73
CA ASN A 548 -18.47 13.42 -22.06
C ASN A 548 -18.01 14.50 -21.07
N PRO A 549 -18.61 14.57 -19.87
CA PRO A 549 -18.36 15.68 -18.94
C PRO A 549 -16.89 15.81 -18.51
N MET A 550 -16.15 14.71 -18.50
CA MET A 550 -14.71 14.72 -18.17
C MET A 550 -13.86 15.52 -19.15
N LEU A 551 -14.32 15.72 -20.39
CA LEU A 551 -13.64 16.53 -21.41
C LEU A 551 -14.40 17.82 -21.74
N GLY A 552 -15.42 18.15 -20.95
CA GLY A 552 -16.39 19.20 -21.21
C GLY A 552 -16.01 20.59 -20.71
N HIS A 553 -17.02 21.36 -20.35
CA HIS A 553 -16.95 22.73 -19.86
C HIS A 553 -16.62 22.76 -18.37
N ARG A 554 -15.33 22.55 -18.07
CA ARG A 554 -14.78 22.51 -16.71
C ARG A 554 -13.44 23.25 -16.58
N GLY A 555 -12.94 23.34 -15.35
CA GLY A 555 -11.61 23.88 -15.05
C GLY A 555 -11.42 25.30 -15.57
N VAL A 556 -10.27 25.57 -16.19
CA VAL A 556 -9.95 26.90 -16.75
C VAL A 556 -11.00 27.41 -17.75
N ARG A 557 -11.71 26.51 -18.44
CA ARG A 557 -12.73 26.90 -19.43
C ARG A 557 -13.92 27.58 -18.75
N LEU A 558 -14.33 27.09 -17.58
CA LEU A 558 -15.36 27.74 -16.75
C LEU A 558 -14.89 29.10 -16.25
N ALA A 559 -13.65 29.20 -15.79
CA ALA A 559 -13.09 30.47 -15.31
C ALA A 559 -12.98 31.54 -16.40
N ILE A 560 -12.82 31.13 -17.67
CA ILE A 560 -12.78 32.04 -18.82
C ILE A 560 -14.19 32.47 -19.24
N THR A 561 -15.14 31.54 -19.32
CA THR A 561 -16.52 31.86 -19.75
C THR A 561 -17.30 32.58 -18.67
N TYR A 562 -17.02 32.29 -17.40
CA TYR A 562 -17.70 32.85 -16.22
C TYR A 562 -16.68 33.43 -15.22
N PRO A 563 -16.03 34.57 -15.55
CA PRO A 563 -14.99 35.16 -14.71
C PRO A 563 -15.43 35.57 -13.30
N GLU A 564 -16.72 35.70 -13.06
CA GLU A 564 -17.32 35.95 -11.74
C GLU A 564 -16.95 34.83 -10.74
N ILE A 565 -16.88 33.58 -11.21
CA ILE A 565 -16.48 32.41 -10.41
C ILE A 565 -15.03 32.56 -9.95
N LEU A 566 -14.13 32.88 -10.88
CA LEU A 566 -12.72 33.15 -10.57
C LEU A 566 -12.59 34.30 -9.57
N SER A 567 -13.39 35.35 -9.75
CA SER A 567 -13.37 36.52 -8.89
C SER A 567 -13.75 36.19 -7.46
N MET A 568 -14.82 35.40 -7.27
CA MET A 568 -15.24 34.93 -5.96
C MET A 568 -14.22 34.03 -5.29
N GLN A 569 -13.67 33.06 -6.01
CA GLN A 569 -12.68 32.15 -5.43
C GLN A 569 -11.45 32.91 -4.96
N MET A 570 -10.96 33.87 -5.77
CA MET A 570 -9.83 34.68 -5.34
C MET A 570 -10.16 35.62 -4.20
N GLN A 571 -11.35 36.19 -4.15
CA GLN A 571 -11.79 36.99 -2.99
C GLN A 571 -11.84 36.14 -1.73
N ALA A 572 -12.39 34.92 -1.80
CA ALA A 572 -12.46 33.99 -0.67
C ALA A 572 -11.07 33.55 -0.20
N ILE A 573 -10.16 33.22 -1.13
CA ILE A 573 -8.78 32.89 -0.80
C ILE A 573 -8.09 34.08 -0.13
N MET A 574 -8.18 35.29 -0.70
CA MET A 574 -7.54 36.48 -0.12
C MET A 574 -8.14 36.86 1.24
N ALA A 575 -9.45 36.74 1.42
CA ALA A 575 -10.10 36.96 2.71
C ALA A 575 -9.64 35.94 3.77
N GLY A 576 -9.55 34.66 3.39
CA GLY A 576 -9.03 33.60 4.27
C GLY A 576 -7.56 33.81 4.63
N VAL A 577 -6.73 34.23 3.66
CA VAL A 577 -5.32 34.60 3.89
C VAL A 577 -5.21 35.75 4.88
N ARG A 578 -6.03 36.82 4.72
CA ARG A 578 -6.04 37.94 5.66
C ARG A 578 -6.34 37.46 7.08
N ALA A 579 -7.45 36.76 7.26
CA ALA A 579 -7.89 36.27 8.57
C ALA A 579 -6.85 35.37 9.23
N ALA A 580 -6.21 34.47 8.46
CA ALA A 580 -5.13 33.63 8.97
C ALA A 580 -3.85 34.44 9.30
N SER A 581 -3.49 35.44 8.49
CA SER A 581 -2.30 36.27 8.71
C SER A 581 -2.41 37.18 9.95
N GLU A 582 -3.64 37.42 10.42
CA GLU A 582 -3.92 38.15 11.65
C GLU A 582 -3.90 37.23 12.88
N SER A 583 -4.10 35.91 12.70
CA SER A 583 -4.16 34.93 13.78
C SER A 583 -2.85 34.18 14.05
N GLN A 584 -1.83 34.36 13.20
CA GLN A 584 -0.53 33.71 13.34
C GLN A 584 0.64 34.65 13.00
N ASP A 585 1.84 34.31 13.48
CA ASP A 585 3.05 35.09 13.21
C ASP A 585 3.73 34.69 11.88
N GLU A 586 3.68 33.40 11.54
CA GLU A 586 4.29 32.91 10.31
C GLU A 586 3.57 33.42 9.06
N PRO A 587 4.29 33.86 8.01
CA PRO A 587 3.67 34.26 6.76
C PRO A 587 2.81 33.15 6.14
N VAL A 588 1.61 33.49 5.70
CA VAL A 588 0.72 32.55 5.00
C VAL A 588 1.28 32.28 3.60
N ALA A 589 1.66 31.03 3.34
CA ALA A 589 2.17 30.59 2.05
C ALA A 589 1.04 29.94 1.23
N VAL A 590 0.47 30.69 0.30
CA VAL A 590 -0.63 30.26 -0.56
C VAL A 590 -0.15 30.10 -2.01
N GLU A 591 -0.46 28.95 -2.59
CA GLU A 591 -0.16 28.62 -3.98
C GLU A 591 -1.50 28.45 -4.72
N VAL A 592 -1.83 29.34 -5.67
CA VAL A 592 -3.08 29.26 -6.45
C VAL A 592 -2.81 28.50 -7.74
N MET A 593 -3.61 27.47 -8.01
CA MET A 593 -3.40 26.56 -9.13
C MET A 593 -4.59 26.54 -10.09
N VAL A 594 -4.32 26.82 -11.36
CA VAL A 594 -5.33 26.74 -12.44
C VAL A 594 -5.41 25.32 -13.01
N PRO A 595 -6.58 24.68 -12.99
CA PRO A 595 -6.80 23.33 -13.52
C PRO A 595 -7.11 23.31 -15.02
N PHE A 596 -6.93 22.15 -15.63
CA PHE A 596 -7.39 21.77 -16.97
C PHE A 596 -6.88 22.65 -18.12
N VAL A 597 -5.68 23.20 -17.94
CA VAL A 597 -5.02 24.08 -18.92
C VAL A 597 -4.51 23.28 -20.11
N SER A 598 -4.65 23.88 -21.30
CA SER A 598 -4.11 23.33 -22.54
C SER A 598 -3.17 24.30 -23.27
N THR A 599 -3.25 25.60 -22.99
CA THR A 599 -2.49 26.68 -23.66
C THR A 599 -1.95 27.71 -22.67
N ALA A 600 -0.88 28.41 -23.04
CA ALA A 600 -0.35 29.53 -22.27
C ALA A 600 -1.32 30.73 -22.22
N SER A 601 -2.14 30.94 -23.24
CA SER A 601 -3.12 32.04 -23.28
C SER A 601 -4.23 31.87 -22.24
N GLU A 602 -4.69 30.64 -22.00
CA GLU A 602 -5.64 30.33 -20.92
C GLU A 602 -5.06 30.70 -19.54
N VAL A 603 -3.78 30.39 -19.32
CA VAL A 603 -3.05 30.74 -18.10
C VAL A 603 -2.90 32.24 -17.95
N ALA A 604 -2.53 32.94 -19.04
CA ALA A 604 -2.37 34.39 -19.04
C ALA A 604 -3.66 35.11 -18.63
N PHE A 605 -4.80 34.70 -19.19
CA PHE A 605 -6.11 35.28 -18.87
C PHE A 605 -6.44 35.17 -17.37
N VAL A 606 -6.26 33.98 -16.78
CA VAL A 606 -6.53 33.76 -15.36
C VAL A 606 -5.54 34.52 -14.48
N ARG A 607 -4.26 34.53 -14.86
CA ARG A 607 -3.20 35.21 -14.11
C ARG A 607 -3.44 36.71 -14.00
N GLU A 608 -3.82 37.37 -15.09
CA GLU A 608 -4.07 38.81 -15.11
C GLU A 608 -5.19 39.21 -14.15
N ARG A 609 -6.31 38.47 -14.18
CA ARG A 609 -7.44 38.70 -13.27
C ARG A 609 -7.07 38.43 -11.82
N MET A 610 -6.37 37.32 -11.55
CA MET A 610 -5.90 36.98 -10.21
C MET A 610 -4.98 38.07 -9.65
N ASN A 611 -4.02 38.54 -10.44
CA ASN A 611 -3.09 39.59 -10.04
C ASN A 611 -3.82 40.90 -9.72
N THR A 612 -4.83 41.26 -10.51
CA THR A 612 -5.66 42.44 -10.27
C THR A 612 -6.38 42.35 -8.92
N ILE A 613 -7.03 41.22 -8.64
CA ILE A 613 -7.75 40.99 -7.37
C ILE A 613 -6.77 40.97 -6.18
N ALA A 614 -5.63 40.30 -6.33
CA ALA A 614 -4.63 40.20 -5.28
C ALA A 614 -3.97 41.57 -4.99
N ALA A 615 -3.71 42.38 -6.01
CA ALA A 615 -3.21 43.75 -5.84
C ALA A 615 -4.22 44.64 -5.10
N ASN A 616 -5.51 44.53 -5.45
CA ASN A 616 -6.59 45.28 -4.80
C ASN A 616 -6.85 44.86 -3.36
N SER A 617 -6.44 43.65 -2.95
CA SER A 617 -6.55 43.20 -1.56
C SER A 617 -5.63 43.97 -0.59
N GLY A 618 -4.53 44.56 -1.09
CA GLY A 618 -3.50 45.21 -0.26
C GLY A 618 -2.61 44.25 0.54
N LEU A 619 -2.89 42.94 0.55
CA LEU A 619 -2.16 41.94 1.34
C LEU A 619 -0.73 41.71 0.84
N LEU A 620 -0.51 41.83 -0.47
CA LEU A 620 0.79 41.60 -1.11
C LEU A 620 1.85 42.65 -0.77
N ARG A 621 1.47 43.76 -0.13
CA ARG A 621 2.41 44.78 0.37
C ARG A 621 3.00 44.45 1.72
N THR A 622 2.52 43.37 2.36
CA THR A 622 2.99 42.91 3.66
C THR A 622 3.93 41.71 3.49
N GLU A 623 4.93 41.56 4.35
CA GLU A 623 5.76 40.35 4.38
C GLU A 623 5.02 39.13 4.99
N ARG A 624 3.74 39.30 5.35
CA ARG A 624 2.90 38.27 5.97
C ARG A 624 2.23 37.32 4.97
N VAL A 625 2.36 37.56 3.67
CA VAL A 625 1.75 36.71 2.64
C VAL A 625 2.76 36.37 1.55
N LYS A 626 2.89 35.07 1.26
CA LYS A 626 3.63 34.55 0.11
C LYS A 626 2.63 33.95 -0.87
N LEU A 627 2.37 34.65 -1.96
CA LEU A 627 1.49 34.19 -3.04
C LEU A 627 2.34 33.65 -4.20
N SER A 628 1.98 32.46 -4.69
CA SER A 628 2.54 31.91 -5.93
C SER A 628 1.41 31.45 -6.84
N PHE A 629 1.63 31.54 -8.15
CA PHE A 629 0.67 31.16 -9.17
C PHE A 629 1.20 30.00 -10.01
N GLY A 630 0.38 28.98 -10.18
CA GLY A 630 0.75 27.77 -10.90
C GLY A 630 -0.37 27.19 -11.71
N THR A 631 -0.07 26.06 -12.35
CA THR A 631 -1.07 25.34 -13.13
C THR A 631 -0.90 23.84 -12.98
N MET A 632 -2.02 23.14 -13.12
CA MET A 632 -2.02 21.70 -13.23
C MET A 632 -1.63 21.29 -14.66
N ILE A 633 -0.63 20.42 -14.77
CA ILE A 633 -0.24 19.79 -16.03
C ILE A 633 -0.90 18.42 -16.11
N GLU A 634 -2.05 18.38 -16.77
CA GLU A 634 -2.93 17.20 -16.79
C GLU A 634 -3.53 16.89 -18.16
N LEU A 635 -3.18 17.66 -19.18
CA LEU A 635 -3.55 17.40 -20.57
C LEU A 635 -2.28 17.16 -21.41
N PRO A 636 -2.28 16.21 -22.36
CA PRO A 636 -1.13 15.93 -23.21
C PRO A 636 -0.62 17.18 -23.93
N ARG A 637 -1.52 18.07 -24.38
CA ARG A 637 -1.13 19.34 -25.01
C ARG A 637 -0.34 20.24 -24.05
N ALA A 638 -0.70 20.30 -22.77
CA ALA A 638 0.03 21.07 -21.78
C ALA A 638 1.44 20.50 -21.56
N CYS A 639 1.60 19.17 -21.56
CA CYS A 639 2.92 18.54 -21.51
C CYS A 639 3.76 18.90 -22.75
N LEU A 640 3.17 18.78 -23.94
CA LEU A 640 3.83 19.09 -25.20
C LEU A 640 4.21 20.59 -25.31
N ARG A 641 3.44 21.50 -24.72
CA ARG A 641 3.72 22.95 -24.75
C ARG A 641 4.13 23.52 -23.39
N ALA A 642 4.70 22.68 -22.53
CA ALA A 642 5.07 23.05 -21.17
C ALA A 642 6.01 24.26 -21.10
N GLY A 643 6.94 24.41 -22.05
CA GLY A 643 7.85 25.56 -22.11
C GLY A 643 7.13 26.90 -22.29
N ASP A 644 6.06 26.95 -23.10
CA ASP A 644 5.27 28.18 -23.28
C ASP A 644 4.56 28.57 -21.98
N ILE A 645 4.01 27.57 -21.29
CA ILE A 645 3.26 27.74 -20.05
C ILE A 645 4.19 28.14 -18.90
N ALA A 646 5.38 27.53 -18.80
CA ALA A 646 6.34 27.72 -17.71
C ALA A 646 6.81 29.16 -17.54
N ASN A 647 6.83 29.97 -18.60
CA ASN A 647 7.16 31.40 -18.55
C ASN A 647 6.13 32.24 -17.76
N MET A 648 4.94 31.70 -17.54
CA MET A 648 3.82 32.42 -16.95
C MET A 648 3.51 32.02 -15.51
N VAL A 649 4.17 30.97 -14.99
CA VAL A 649 3.85 30.36 -13.70
C VAL A 649 5.09 30.12 -12.85
N ASP A 650 4.87 30.07 -11.53
CA ASP A 650 5.88 29.77 -10.52
C ASP A 650 6.03 28.26 -10.30
N PHE A 651 4.98 27.48 -10.57
CA PHE A 651 5.01 26.03 -10.38
C PHE A 651 4.10 25.24 -11.33
N PHE A 652 4.47 23.98 -11.54
CA PHE A 652 3.62 22.93 -12.10
C PHE A 652 3.21 21.94 -11.02
N SER A 653 1.99 21.42 -11.14
CA SER A 653 1.58 20.19 -10.44
C SER A 653 1.02 19.22 -11.46
N PHE A 654 1.57 18.02 -11.58
CA PHE A 654 1.02 17.02 -12.51
C PHE A 654 -0.27 16.41 -11.94
N GLY A 655 -1.37 16.59 -12.65
CA GLY A 655 -2.65 15.91 -12.43
C GLY A 655 -2.63 14.56 -13.14
N THR A 656 -1.91 13.60 -12.56
CA THR A 656 -1.62 12.33 -13.26
C THR A 656 -2.86 11.49 -13.56
N ASN A 657 -3.96 11.69 -12.83
CA ASN A 657 -5.21 10.96 -13.09
C ASN A 657 -5.80 11.35 -14.46
N ASP A 658 -6.05 12.64 -14.68
CA ASP A 658 -6.58 13.17 -15.94
C ASP A 658 -5.57 13.04 -17.09
N LEU A 659 -4.28 13.17 -16.79
CA LEU A 659 -3.23 12.93 -17.78
C LEU A 659 -3.23 11.47 -18.26
N THR A 660 -3.35 10.49 -17.36
CA THR A 660 -3.49 9.07 -17.74
C THR A 660 -4.75 8.87 -18.58
N GLN A 661 -5.89 9.39 -18.14
CA GLN A 661 -7.17 9.26 -18.85
C GLN A 661 -7.08 9.77 -20.28
N THR A 662 -6.53 10.96 -20.49
CA THR A 662 -6.44 11.59 -21.80
C THR A 662 -5.31 11.04 -22.67
N THR A 663 -4.23 10.53 -22.08
CA THR A 663 -3.13 9.88 -22.82
C THR A 663 -3.56 8.51 -23.34
N PHE A 664 -4.27 7.72 -22.52
CA PHE A 664 -4.78 6.41 -22.93
C PHE A 664 -6.08 6.50 -23.73
N GLY A 665 -6.83 7.59 -23.61
CA GLY A 665 -8.19 7.68 -24.14
C GLY A 665 -9.17 6.78 -23.38
N ILE A 666 -8.97 6.63 -22.07
CA ILE A 666 -9.77 5.74 -21.21
C ILE A 666 -10.46 6.58 -20.14
N SER A 667 -11.80 6.56 -20.14
CA SER A 667 -12.59 7.07 -19.01
C SER A 667 -12.30 6.23 -17.76
N ARG A 668 -11.90 6.90 -16.68
CA ARG A 668 -11.60 6.25 -15.40
C ARG A 668 -12.82 5.54 -14.83
N ASP A 669 -14.01 6.12 -14.98
CA ASP A 669 -15.25 5.58 -14.44
C ASP A 669 -15.72 4.34 -15.21
N ASP A 670 -15.38 4.26 -16.51
CA ASP A 670 -15.75 3.14 -17.37
C ASP A 670 -14.66 2.06 -17.46
N ALA A 671 -13.41 2.38 -17.10
CA ALA A 671 -12.27 1.47 -17.15
C ALA A 671 -12.52 0.10 -16.48
N PRO A 672 -13.21 -0.01 -15.31
CA PRO A 672 -13.46 -1.30 -14.66
C PRO A 672 -14.15 -2.34 -15.55
N THR A 673 -14.91 -1.91 -16.56
CA THR A 673 -15.63 -2.80 -17.48
C THR A 673 -14.71 -3.72 -18.31
N PHE A 674 -13.48 -3.29 -18.60
CA PHE A 674 -12.55 -4.05 -19.44
C PHE A 674 -11.16 -4.25 -18.84
N LEU A 675 -10.74 -3.43 -17.86
CA LEU A 675 -9.36 -3.39 -17.39
C LEU A 675 -8.89 -4.73 -16.81
N ALA A 676 -9.76 -5.43 -16.08
CA ALA A 676 -9.46 -6.76 -15.55
C ALA A 676 -9.22 -7.79 -16.66
N ALA A 677 -9.92 -7.69 -17.80
CA ALA A 677 -9.70 -8.57 -18.94
C ALA A 677 -8.36 -8.25 -19.64
N TYR A 678 -7.98 -6.97 -19.72
CA TYR A 678 -6.68 -6.54 -20.26
C TYR A 678 -5.52 -7.08 -19.42
N GLN A 679 -5.63 -6.99 -18.10
CA GLN A 679 -4.63 -7.54 -17.17
C GLN A 679 -4.54 -9.07 -17.28
N ARG A 680 -5.67 -9.79 -17.34
CA ARG A 680 -5.67 -11.26 -17.51
C ARG A 680 -5.04 -11.70 -18.83
N LYS A 681 -5.18 -10.90 -19.89
CA LYS A 681 -4.56 -11.14 -21.20
C LYS A 681 -3.10 -10.64 -21.29
N GLY A 682 -2.58 -10.01 -20.23
CA GLY A 682 -1.23 -9.43 -20.22
C GLY A 682 -1.05 -8.24 -21.16
N ILE A 683 -2.14 -7.58 -21.59
CA ILE A 683 -2.07 -6.36 -22.42
C ILE A 683 -1.52 -5.21 -21.57
N TYR A 684 -2.05 -5.06 -20.35
CA TYR A 684 -1.50 -4.18 -19.34
C TYR A 684 -0.92 -5.00 -18.19
N GLU A 685 0.30 -4.69 -17.79
CA GLU A 685 0.93 -5.35 -16.64
C GLU A 685 0.28 -4.94 -15.32
N ARG A 686 -0.18 -3.69 -15.23
CA ARG A 686 -0.79 -3.07 -14.05
C ARG A 686 -1.91 -2.14 -14.44
N ASP A 687 -2.73 -1.78 -13.46
CA ASP A 687 -3.75 -0.73 -13.63
C ASP A 687 -3.04 0.63 -13.78
N PRO A 688 -3.18 1.32 -14.93
CA PRO A 688 -2.49 2.58 -15.20
C PRO A 688 -3.01 3.76 -14.37
N PHE A 689 -4.14 3.61 -13.67
CA PHE A 689 -4.67 4.61 -12.72
C PHE A 689 -4.21 4.38 -11.27
N VAL A 690 -3.48 3.28 -11.02
CA VAL A 690 -2.89 2.97 -9.71
C VAL A 690 -1.38 3.11 -9.76
N THR A 691 -0.74 2.51 -10.77
CA THR A 691 0.70 2.64 -11.01
C THR A 691 0.91 3.39 -12.32
N ILE A 692 1.76 4.41 -12.29
CA ILE A 692 2.05 5.25 -13.44
C ILE A 692 2.55 4.40 -14.62
N ASP A 693 2.02 4.67 -15.80
CA ASP A 693 2.59 4.17 -17.04
C ASP A 693 3.87 4.94 -17.35
N GLU A 694 5.02 4.32 -17.09
CA GLU A 694 6.33 4.95 -17.29
C GLU A 694 6.62 5.25 -18.76
N LYS A 695 6.05 4.48 -19.71
CA LYS A 695 6.43 4.53 -21.13
C LYS A 695 5.61 5.49 -21.97
N GLY A 696 4.40 5.84 -21.56
CA GLY A 696 3.56 6.84 -22.22
C GLY A 696 3.37 8.08 -21.34
N VAL A 697 2.63 7.92 -20.25
CA VAL A 697 2.33 9.04 -19.33
C VAL A 697 3.61 9.59 -18.70
N GLY A 698 4.53 8.71 -18.28
CA GLY A 698 5.83 9.06 -17.72
C GLY A 698 6.72 9.83 -18.70
N GLU A 699 6.67 9.50 -19.99
CA GLU A 699 7.40 10.23 -21.05
C GLU A 699 6.85 11.67 -21.19
N LEU A 700 5.52 11.84 -21.17
CA LEU A 700 4.90 13.16 -21.19
C LEU A 700 5.30 14.01 -19.97
N ILE A 701 5.35 13.40 -18.78
CA ILE A 701 5.80 14.08 -17.56
C ILE A 701 7.27 14.50 -17.70
N ALA A 702 8.16 13.60 -18.10
CA ALA A 702 9.58 13.89 -18.26
C ALA A 702 9.82 15.02 -19.28
N MET A 703 9.13 14.98 -20.42
CA MET A 703 9.18 16.01 -21.45
C MET A 703 8.70 17.38 -20.94
N ALA A 704 7.61 17.39 -20.17
CA ALA A 704 7.06 18.60 -19.60
C ALA A 704 7.99 19.23 -18.56
N ILE A 705 8.66 18.40 -17.73
CA ILE A 705 9.66 18.83 -16.76
C ILE A 705 10.87 19.46 -17.47
N GLU A 706 11.41 18.78 -18.48
CA GLU A 706 12.55 19.27 -19.25
C GLU A 706 12.25 20.62 -19.90
N ARG A 707 11.15 20.70 -20.66
CA ARG A 707 10.73 21.94 -21.35
C ARG A 707 10.39 23.06 -20.37
N GLY A 708 9.73 22.72 -19.26
CA GLY A 708 9.36 23.67 -18.23
C GLY A 708 10.56 24.29 -17.54
N ARG A 709 11.54 23.46 -17.12
CA ARG A 709 12.78 23.95 -16.47
C ARG A 709 13.71 24.67 -17.43
N ALA A 710 13.73 24.29 -18.71
CA ALA A 710 14.48 25.01 -19.73
C ALA A 710 13.96 26.45 -19.93
N ALA A 711 12.63 26.64 -19.88
CA ALA A 711 12.02 27.96 -19.98
C ALA A 711 12.09 28.75 -18.66
N ASN A 712 11.87 28.09 -17.52
CA ASN A 712 11.93 28.70 -16.19
C ASN A 712 12.76 27.82 -15.24
N PRO A 713 14.06 28.11 -15.05
CA PRO A 713 14.95 27.33 -14.18
C PRO A 713 14.55 27.30 -12.70
N ARG A 714 13.70 28.23 -12.24
CA ARG A 714 13.18 28.29 -10.87
C ARG A 714 11.82 27.60 -10.71
N LEU A 715 11.30 26.99 -11.77
CA LEU A 715 9.99 26.35 -11.78
C LEU A 715 9.96 25.21 -10.76
N LYS A 716 9.09 25.37 -9.76
CA LYS A 716 8.80 24.31 -8.79
C LYS A 716 7.87 23.27 -9.43
N ILE A 717 8.14 21.99 -9.22
CA ILE A 717 7.41 20.90 -9.89
C ILE A 717 6.93 19.90 -8.84
N GLY A 718 5.61 19.70 -8.81
CA GLY A 718 4.94 18.72 -7.98
C GLY A 718 4.22 17.65 -8.79
N ILE A 719 3.87 16.56 -8.13
CA ILE A 719 2.94 15.55 -8.65
C ILE A 719 1.84 15.33 -7.63
N CYS A 720 0.58 15.42 -8.04
CA CYS A 720 -0.58 15.13 -7.22
C CYS A 720 -1.42 14.01 -7.82
N GLY A 721 -2.19 13.33 -6.97
CA GLY A 721 -3.11 12.27 -7.36
C GLY A 721 -2.79 10.93 -6.71
N GLU A 722 -3.35 9.85 -7.27
CA GLU A 722 -3.23 8.51 -6.68
C GLU A 722 -1.81 7.95 -6.79
N HIS A 723 -1.17 8.18 -7.94
CA HIS A 723 0.19 7.73 -8.23
C HIS A 723 1.23 8.30 -7.24
N ALA A 724 0.99 9.49 -6.69
CA ALA A 724 1.87 10.10 -5.69
C ALA A 724 1.88 9.34 -4.34
N GLY A 725 1.01 8.35 -4.16
CA GLY A 725 1.04 7.44 -3.01
C GLY A 725 1.36 5.99 -3.35
N ASP A 726 1.66 5.67 -4.62
CA ASP A 726 2.02 4.33 -5.06
C ASP A 726 3.54 4.13 -5.01
N PRO A 727 4.07 3.12 -4.30
CA PRO A 727 5.51 2.94 -4.17
C PRO A 727 6.28 2.74 -5.48
N ALA A 728 5.67 2.12 -6.49
CA ALA A 728 6.33 1.95 -7.79
C ALA A 728 6.43 3.29 -8.53
N SER A 729 5.32 4.02 -8.60
CA SER A 729 5.26 5.37 -9.19
C SER A 729 6.21 6.35 -8.50
N LEU A 730 6.29 6.33 -7.17
CA LEU A 730 7.19 7.18 -6.40
C LEU A 730 8.67 6.96 -6.73
N LYS A 731 9.07 5.69 -6.96
CA LYS A 731 10.44 5.37 -7.41
C LYS A 731 10.71 5.97 -8.78
N PHE A 732 9.77 5.87 -9.71
CA PHE A 732 9.87 6.51 -11.02
C PHE A 732 10.00 8.04 -10.90
N PHE A 733 9.10 8.68 -10.15
CA PHE A 733 9.11 10.13 -9.94
C PHE A 733 10.40 10.64 -9.28
N SER A 734 11.02 9.83 -8.41
CA SER A 734 12.30 10.19 -7.79
C SER A 734 13.44 10.42 -8.79
N GLY A 735 13.38 9.74 -9.95
CA GLY A 735 14.34 9.91 -11.03
C GLY A 735 14.09 11.13 -11.92
N LEU A 736 12.94 11.80 -11.79
CA LEU A 736 12.54 12.92 -12.66
C LEU A 736 12.93 14.30 -12.12
N GLY A 737 13.49 14.37 -10.91
CA GLY A 737 13.90 15.64 -10.30
C GLY A 737 12.74 16.55 -9.89
N VAL A 738 11.59 15.96 -9.52
CA VAL A 738 10.45 16.70 -8.95
C VAL A 738 10.78 17.23 -7.55
N ASP A 739 10.18 18.35 -7.17
CA ASP A 739 10.45 19.02 -5.89
C ASP A 739 9.54 18.46 -4.77
N TYR A 740 8.33 18.02 -5.10
CA TYR A 740 7.43 17.38 -4.14
C TYR A 740 6.46 16.38 -4.78
N VAL A 741 5.90 15.50 -3.95
CA VAL A 741 4.74 14.66 -4.26
C VAL A 741 3.62 14.97 -3.28
N SER A 742 2.37 14.78 -3.70
CA SER A 742 1.18 15.08 -2.89
C SER A 742 0.15 13.95 -2.97
N CYS A 743 -0.03 13.23 -1.87
CA CYS A 743 -0.92 12.06 -1.75
C CYS A 743 -1.97 12.25 -0.66
N SER A 744 -2.92 11.32 -0.51
CA SER A 744 -3.86 11.36 0.62
C SER A 744 -3.13 11.25 1.98
N PRO A 745 -3.73 11.74 3.09
CA PRO A 745 -3.08 11.82 4.39
C PRO A 745 -2.44 10.49 4.82
N TYR A 746 -3.20 9.39 4.76
CA TYR A 746 -2.74 8.06 5.18
C TYR A 746 -1.62 7.46 4.32
N ARG A 747 -1.35 8.02 3.13
CA ARG A 747 -0.23 7.61 2.27
C ARG A 747 1.04 8.41 2.50
N VAL A 748 1.00 9.50 3.27
CA VAL A 748 2.18 10.33 3.57
C VAL A 748 3.35 9.51 4.15
N PRO A 749 3.17 8.62 5.14
CA PRO A 749 4.30 7.84 5.67
C PRO A 749 4.88 6.85 4.65
N VAL A 750 4.03 6.26 3.81
CA VAL A 750 4.44 5.36 2.72
C VAL A 750 5.26 6.13 1.68
N ALA A 751 4.84 7.35 1.34
CA ALA A 751 5.56 8.22 0.43
C ALA A 751 6.93 8.64 1.00
N ARG A 752 6.98 9.06 2.27
CA ARG A 752 8.23 9.40 2.98
C ARG A 752 9.23 8.24 2.94
N LEU A 753 8.78 7.05 3.33
CA LEU A 753 9.61 5.84 3.32
C LEU A 753 10.08 5.47 1.91
N THR A 754 9.17 5.47 0.92
CA THR A 754 9.52 5.02 -0.43
C THR A 754 10.49 5.97 -1.12
N LEU A 755 10.32 7.29 -0.95
CA LEU A 755 11.24 8.28 -1.51
C LEU A 755 12.64 8.19 -0.89
N ALA A 756 12.70 7.90 0.42
CA ALA A 756 13.96 7.62 1.09
C ALA A 756 14.63 6.36 0.53
N GLN A 757 13.86 5.29 0.29
CA GLN A 757 14.36 4.07 -0.34
C GLN A 757 14.84 4.26 -1.78
N ALA A 758 14.24 5.19 -2.51
CA ALA A 758 14.65 5.49 -3.88
C ALA A 758 15.91 6.36 -3.97
N THR A 759 16.23 7.07 -2.87
CA THR A 759 17.44 7.90 -2.77
C THR A 759 18.65 7.13 -2.23
N ALA A 760 18.41 6.00 -1.56
CA ALA A 760 19.42 5.10 -0.99
C ALA A 760 19.99 4.13 -2.02
#